data_AF-A0A2K1R7I7-F1
#
_entry.id   AF-A0A2K1R7I7-F1
#
_cell.length_a   1.000
_cell.length_b   1.000
_cell.length_c   1.000
_cell.angle_alpha   90.00
_cell.angle_beta   90.00
_cell.angle_gamma   90.00
#
_symmetry.space_group_name_H-M   'P 1'
#
loop_
_entity.id
_entity.type
_entity.pdbx_description
1 polymer ?
#
loop_
_entity_poly.entity_id
_entity_poly.type
_entity_poly.pdbx_seq_one_letter_code
_entity_poly.pdbx_strand_id
1 'polypeptide(L)'
;MATPGFNKLLDCAKAIEVGDLHLADSLIKDILTDNDDKLVKYCAEALVRRVYKLYPRNPRPLVPSCTDLRCNMDYQFFPFFWFSELTTRNTIVDALTGKKRVQVIDFSLMANGRRWCLLLDDYLKQSSDAISFHLTSIGPILSKKGDYLNEILEKLPKEAKKLPIEFEVKHMVASSPAEMVEAALKLERSSEDETIVVRWEFELHKLLALPGAIETVLSKLKELKPEIMIVVEQEASLNGQDFLECFTKSFRYHSIIFDSLGKDNFEHGNHSKVLWEMYFRRQISNLVAQEGTDQIVRHQTFAEWRDRFCRSGFRHVRLQNQFKGTFFGHLPEYHIEEMNRHPVLYRHDDQLLFTSAWKSYPTQLNSESLDNWNQESAMGDGNIMQIESSSLLILSGTVSSSAFLEDQPDDEHIIMEGKVWSPECISINQVAASAKIFDMLEYICHVNYLPLALTWMSDRRILRLEKSACYLNDSTMVEFMEACGEHHLEEGKGVAGKALQSNSMYFVSDISKLDVKDYPFIFEAWDFGLRGVVAIKLESVYVSSIDYVVEFFLPLEMKGISGQRLLINEITNILQKNSRNSWKVCTQELNGFNISSEVEVTMEEVGTSNIRPAAISDSPPLALSEIGSLNSSQIRELCNIFKPTGDGVEVPEAHDQEFEEQNSVFGPQAYQFPDSDELVGMDSSHINTSRTSKRRRTSEVWQYFDEVREDGEVWAKCRSCSTKYRGESTRGTTNLRKHLRSCPGKK
;
A
#
# COMPACT_ATOMS: atom_id res chain seq x y z
N MET A 1 -12.91 -25.19 -4.04
CA MET A 1 -13.36 -25.39 -5.44
C MET A 1 -12.81 -24.24 -6.26
N ALA A 2 -12.26 -24.49 -7.45
CA ALA A 2 -11.83 -23.41 -8.34
C ALA A 2 -13.03 -22.53 -8.71
N THR A 3 -12.89 -21.21 -8.55
CA THR A 3 -13.92 -20.26 -8.99
C THR A 3 -14.07 -20.35 -10.52
N PRO A 4 -15.27 -20.13 -11.09
CA PRO A 4 -15.46 -20.14 -12.55
C PRO A 4 -14.48 -19.23 -13.31
N GLY A 5 -14.07 -18.11 -12.69
CA GLY A 5 -13.06 -17.20 -13.24
C GLY A 5 -11.67 -17.82 -13.38
N PHE A 6 -11.25 -18.68 -12.45
CA PHE A 6 -9.93 -19.33 -12.53
C PHE A 6 -9.83 -20.29 -13.71
N ASN A 7 -10.88 -21.07 -14.00
CA ASN A 7 -10.86 -22.01 -15.13
C ASN A 7 -10.70 -21.27 -16.47
N LYS A 8 -11.45 -20.16 -16.66
CA LYS A 8 -11.31 -19.31 -17.86
C LYS A 8 -9.89 -18.72 -17.97
N LEU A 9 -9.30 -18.27 -16.86
CA LEU A 9 -7.91 -17.78 -16.83
C LEU A 9 -6.90 -18.85 -17.21
N LEU A 10 -7.04 -20.06 -16.66
CA LEU A 10 -6.13 -21.16 -16.95
C LEU A 10 -6.22 -21.59 -18.41
N ASP A 11 -7.42 -21.64 -18.98
CA ASP A 11 -7.60 -21.92 -20.41
C ASP A 11 -7.06 -20.78 -21.29
N CYS A 12 -7.16 -19.53 -20.84
CA CYS A 12 -6.54 -18.38 -21.52
C CYS A 12 -5.01 -18.48 -21.49
N ALA A 13 -4.43 -18.82 -20.35
CA ALA A 13 -2.99 -19.05 -20.21
C ALA A 13 -2.50 -20.16 -21.15
N LYS A 14 -3.23 -21.29 -21.25
CA LYS A 14 -2.93 -22.36 -22.21
C LYS A 14 -3.01 -21.88 -23.66
N ALA A 15 -4.06 -21.12 -24.01
CA ALA A 15 -4.22 -20.57 -25.35
C ALA A 15 -3.05 -19.66 -25.73
N ILE A 16 -2.58 -18.82 -24.81
CA ILE A 16 -1.40 -17.96 -24.99
C ILE A 16 -0.13 -18.78 -25.20
N GLU A 17 0.09 -19.83 -24.40
CA GLU A 17 1.30 -20.68 -24.51
C GLU A 17 1.39 -21.42 -25.86
N VAL A 18 0.25 -21.81 -26.44
CA VAL A 18 0.21 -22.43 -27.79
C VAL A 18 0.09 -21.39 -28.92
N GLY A 19 0.02 -20.10 -28.60
CA GLY A 19 -0.07 -19.00 -29.57
C GLY A 19 -1.46 -18.75 -30.17
N ASP A 20 -2.53 -19.32 -29.63
CA ASP A 20 -3.91 -19.09 -30.06
C ASP A 20 -4.48 -17.81 -29.45
N LEU A 21 -4.13 -16.67 -30.06
CA LEU A 21 -4.56 -15.35 -29.61
C LEU A 21 -6.06 -15.09 -29.82
N HIS A 22 -6.71 -15.79 -30.75
CA HIS A 22 -8.16 -15.62 -30.97
C HIS A 22 -8.97 -16.25 -29.84
N LEU A 23 -8.60 -17.47 -29.44
CA LEU A 23 -9.20 -18.11 -28.28
C LEU A 23 -8.90 -17.30 -27.01
N ALA A 24 -7.67 -16.84 -26.84
CA ALA A 24 -7.29 -15.98 -25.71
C ALA A 24 -8.13 -14.69 -25.69
N ASP A 25 -8.34 -14.01 -26.83
CA ASP A 25 -9.15 -12.80 -26.90
C ASP A 25 -10.60 -13.05 -26.49
N SER A 26 -11.20 -14.14 -26.98
CA SER A 26 -12.55 -14.55 -26.59
C SER A 26 -12.65 -14.81 -25.09
N LEU A 27 -11.66 -15.49 -24.50
CA LEU A 27 -11.64 -15.79 -23.06
C LEU A 27 -11.45 -14.52 -22.22
N ILE A 28 -10.59 -13.59 -22.65
CA ILE A 28 -10.41 -12.29 -21.99
C ILE A 28 -11.72 -11.49 -22.03
N LYS A 29 -12.40 -11.46 -23.19
CA LYS A 29 -13.72 -10.82 -23.31
C LYS A 29 -14.73 -11.36 -22.30
N ASP A 30 -14.80 -12.69 -22.20
CA ASP A 30 -15.71 -13.39 -21.28
C ASP A 30 -15.33 -13.16 -19.80
N ILE A 31 -14.05 -12.94 -19.50
CA ILE A 31 -13.58 -12.58 -18.16
C ILE A 31 -13.99 -11.15 -17.80
N LEU A 32 -13.82 -10.20 -18.72
CA LEU A 32 -14.13 -8.78 -18.50
C LEU A 32 -15.63 -8.52 -18.35
N THR A 33 -16.47 -9.35 -18.98
CA THR A 33 -17.93 -9.19 -18.97
C THR A 33 -18.63 -9.86 -17.79
N ASP A 34 -18.14 -11.03 -17.37
CA ASP A 34 -18.86 -11.88 -16.39
C ASP A 34 -18.29 -11.85 -14.97
N ASN A 35 -17.20 -11.12 -14.71
CA ASN A 35 -16.47 -11.25 -13.45
C ASN A 35 -16.04 -9.91 -12.85
N ASP A 36 -16.41 -9.66 -11.60
CA ASP A 36 -15.97 -8.51 -10.81
C ASP A 36 -14.86 -8.80 -9.80
N ASP A 37 -14.35 -10.04 -9.79
CA ASP A 37 -13.20 -10.44 -8.99
C ASP A 37 -11.92 -9.72 -9.46
N LYS A 38 -11.37 -8.88 -8.58
CA LYS A 38 -10.15 -8.10 -8.84
C LYS A 38 -8.94 -8.98 -9.14
N LEU A 39 -8.77 -10.10 -8.42
CA LEU A 39 -7.66 -11.01 -8.67
C LEU A 39 -7.75 -11.58 -10.09
N VAL A 40 -8.95 -11.96 -10.51
CA VAL A 40 -9.16 -12.49 -11.86
C VAL A 40 -8.80 -11.43 -12.92
N LYS A 41 -9.22 -10.18 -12.72
CA LYS A 41 -8.88 -9.07 -13.62
C LYS A 41 -7.36 -8.80 -13.66
N TYR A 42 -6.67 -8.82 -12.52
CA TYR A 42 -5.22 -8.64 -12.49
C TYR A 42 -4.44 -9.79 -13.11
N CYS A 43 -4.89 -11.04 -12.96
CA CYS A 43 -4.31 -12.17 -13.66
C CYS A 43 -4.55 -12.09 -15.18
N ALA A 44 -5.74 -11.66 -15.62
CA ALA A 44 -6.03 -11.43 -17.03
C ALA A 44 -5.13 -10.33 -17.62
N GLU A 45 -4.96 -9.22 -16.90
CA GLU A 45 -4.00 -8.16 -17.26
C GLU A 45 -2.57 -8.70 -17.38
N ALA A 46 -2.12 -9.50 -16.41
CA ALA A 46 -0.77 -10.04 -16.41
C ALA A 46 -0.52 -11.01 -17.59
N LEU A 47 -1.52 -11.81 -17.98
CA LEU A 47 -1.49 -12.62 -19.19
C LEU A 47 -1.39 -11.76 -20.47
N VAL A 48 -2.15 -10.67 -20.54
CA VAL A 48 -2.05 -9.72 -21.66
C VAL A 48 -0.69 -9.03 -21.71
N ARG A 49 -0.14 -8.65 -20.55
CA ARG A 49 1.22 -8.12 -20.44
C ARG A 49 2.25 -9.14 -20.93
N ARG A 50 2.08 -10.44 -20.67
CA ARG A 50 2.90 -11.54 -21.22
C ARG A 50 2.89 -11.56 -22.75
N VAL A 51 1.68 -11.50 -23.35
CA VAL A 51 1.49 -11.55 -24.82
C VAL A 51 2.25 -10.44 -25.53
N TYR A 52 2.16 -9.21 -25.01
CA TYR A 52 2.75 -8.02 -25.63
C TYR A 52 4.07 -7.56 -25.01
N LYS A 53 4.61 -8.30 -24.03
CA LYS A 53 5.81 -7.96 -23.27
C LYS A 53 5.76 -6.54 -22.67
N LEU A 54 4.61 -6.22 -22.08
CA LEU A 54 4.34 -4.90 -21.49
C LEU A 54 4.81 -4.89 -20.03
N TYR A 55 5.98 -4.29 -19.81
CA TYR A 55 6.58 -4.23 -18.49
C TYR A 55 6.59 -2.80 -17.95
N PRO A 56 6.14 -2.58 -16.71
CA PRO A 56 6.23 -1.28 -16.09
C PRO A 56 7.69 -0.91 -15.85
N ARG A 57 8.02 0.39 -15.91
CA ARG A 57 9.38 0.91 -15.70
C ARG A 57 9.98 0.45 -14.37
N ASN A 58 9.19 0.52 -13.31
CA ASN A 58 9.60 0.07 -11.99
C ASN A 58 9.05 -1.33 -11.71
N PRO A 59 9.88 -2.28 -11.27
CA PRO A 59 9.38 -3.59 -10.89
C PRO A 59 8.58 -3.57 -9.56
N ARG A 60 8.61 -2.43 -8.85
CA ARG A 60 7.88 -2.17 -7.60
C ARG A 60 6.91 -1.00 -7.84
N PRO A 61 5.72 -0.98 -7.22
CA PRO A 61 4.87 0.20 -7.28
C PRO A 61 5.54 1.35 -6.52
N LEU A 62 5.41 2.56 -7.05
CA LEU A 62 5.89 3.75 -6.37
C LEU A 62 5.08 4.00 -5.09
N VAL A 63 5.71 4.55 -4.04
CA VAL A 63 5.05 4.82 -2.75
C VAL A 63 4.25 6.12 -2.88
N PRO A 64 2.91 6.09 -2.81
CA PRO A 64 2.05 7.25 -3.01
C PRO A 64 2.39 8.44 -2.10
N SER A 65 2.31 9.65 -2.63
CA SER A 65 2.74 10.89 -1.95
C SER A 65 1.96 11.22 -0.67
N CYS A 66 0.75 10.67 -0.50
CA CYS A 66 -0.09 10.92 0.66
C CYS A 66 0.09 9.91 1.79
N THR A 67 1.00 8.92 1.68
CA THR A 67 1.29 8.04 2.82
C THR A 67 1.74 8.96 3.94
N ASP A 68 0.80 9.31 4.81
CA ASP A 68 1.00 10.25 5.88
C ASP A 68 2.24 9.76 6.63
N LEU A 69 3.13 10.67 7.01
CA LEU A 69 4.29 10.38 7.83
C LEU A 69 3.91 9.58 9.09
N ARG A 70 2.62 9.53 9.46
CA ARG A 70 2.05 8.65 10.49
C ARG A 70 2.19 7.14 10.23
N CYS A 71 2.30 6.64 8.99
CA CYS A 71 2.20 5.20 8.72
C CYS A 71 2.99 4.68 7.50
N ASN A 72 4.31 4.49 7.62
CA ASN A 72 5.03 3.46 6.82
C ASN A 72 4.42 2.05 7.03
N MET A 73 3.55 1.90 8.03
CA MET A 73 2.65 0.78 8.31
C MET A 73 1.63 0.50 7.19
N ASP A 74 1.14 1.54 6.52
CA ASP A 74 0.00 1.41 5.58
C ASP A 74 0.41 0.87 4.21
N TYR A 75 1.71 0.88 3.89
CA TYR A 75 2.20 0.35 2.62
C TYR A 75 2.39 -1.16 2.65
N GLN A 76 2.79 -1.73 3.79
CA GLN A 76 2.93 -3.17 3.94
C GLN A 76 1.59 -3.79 4.32
N PHE A 77 1.24 -4.91 3.69
CA PHE A 77 0.01 -5.63 4.01
C PHE A 77 -0.05 -5.95 5.50
N PHE A 78 -1.10 -5.49 6.19
CA PHE A 78 -1.14 -5.43 7.65
C PHE A 78 -0.77 -6.76 8.36
N PRO A 79 -1.30 -7.94 7.96
CA PRO A 79 -0.92 -9.21 8.56
C PRO A 79 0.57 -9.54 8.39
N PHE A 80 1.14 -9.19 7.22
CA PHE A 80 2.55 -9.46 6.90
C PHE A 80 3.48 -8.58 7.72
N PHE A 81 3.16 -7.28 7.83
CA PHE A 81 3.88 -6.34 8.67
C PHE A 81 3.93 -6.83 10.13
N TRP A 82 2.77 -7.12 10.72
CA TRP A 82 2.69 -7.50 12.13
C TRP A 82 3.32 -8.86 12.41
N PHE A 83 3.18 -9.82 11.50
CA PHE A 83 3.91 -11.08 11.60
C PHE A 83 5.42 -10.82 11.64
N SER A 84 5.96 -9.99 10.75
CA SER A 84 7.39 -9.67 10.78
C SER A 84 7.79 -9.00 12.10
N GLU A 85 7.03 -8.01 12.57
CA GLU A 85 7.33 -7.33 13.83
C GLU A 85 7.40 -8.29 15.02
N LEU A 86 6.37 -9.12 15.17
CA LEU A 86 6.20 -10.01 16.32
C LEU A 86 7.27 -11.10 16.34
N THR A 87 7.71 -11.56 15.17
CA THR A 87 8.63 -12.70 15.06
C THR A 87 10.10 -12.29 15.05
N THR A 88 10.42 -11.03 14.71
CA THR A 88 11.81 -10.57 14.56
C THR A 88 12.31 -9.73 15.73
N ARG A 89 11.46 -8.87 16.35
CA ARG A 89 11.90 -7.90 17.35
C ARG A 89 12.63 -8.52 18.53
N ASN A 90 12.00 -9.45 19.23
CA ASN A 90 12.58 -10.08 20.42
C ASN A 90 13.87 -10.84 20.08
N THR A 91 13.88 -11.54 18.96
CA THR A 91 15.06 -12.24 18.45
C THR A 91 16.25 -11.31 18.24
N ILE A 92 16.01 -10.12 17.68
CA ILE A 92 17.07 -9.13 17.52
C ILE A 92 17.51 -8.64 18.90
N VAL A 93 16.59 -8.24 19.77
CA VAL A 93 16.92 -7.78 21.12
C VAL A 93 17.77 -8.83 21.87
N ASP A 94 17.36 -10.09 21.87
CA ASP A 94 18.07 -11.20 22.50
C ASP A 94 19.48 -11.39 21.93
N ALA A 95 19.66 -11.20 20.61
CA ALA A 95 20.98 -11.26 19.97
C ALA A 95 21.89 -10.08 20.35
N LEU A 96 21.29 -8.95 20.72
CA LEU A 96 22.00 -7.73 21.12
C LEU A 96 22.24 -7.65 22.63
N THR A 97 21.50 -8.40 23.46
CA THR A 97 21.61 -8.33 24.93
C THR A 97 23.05 -8.50 25.40
N GLY A 98 23.53 -7.54 26.20
CA GLY A 98 24.89 -7.53 26.77
C GLY A 98 26.01 -7.13 25.80
N LYS A 99 25.68 -6.75 24.54
CA LYS A 99 26.67 -6.25 23.57
C LYS A 99 26.82 -4.73 23.69
N LYS A 100 28.00 -4.20 23.38
CA LYS A 100 28.29 -2.75 23.48
C LYS A 100 28.43 -2.06 22.13
N ARG A 101 28.94 -2.77 21.12
CA ARG A 101 29.11 -2.26 19.76
C ARG A 101 28.28 -3.12 18.83
N VAL A 102 27.28 -2.52 18.23
CA VAL A 102 26.25 -3.21 17.45
C VAL A 102 26.15 -2.59 16.08
N GLN A 103 26.04 -3.44 15.06
CA GLN A 103 25.65 -3.05 13.72
C GLN A 103 24.44 -3.88 13.29
N VAL A 104 23.38 -3.22 12.84
CA VAL A 104 22.23 -3.87 12.23
C VAL A 104 22.18 -3.54 10.76
N ILE A 105 22.10 -4.56 9.92
CA ILE A 105 22.03 -4.47 8.46
C ILE A 105 20.63 -4.93 8.05
N ASP A 106 19.79 -4.02 7.56
CA ASP A 106 18.38 -4.27 7.24
C ASP A 106 18.12 -4.15 5.74
N PHE A 107 17.88 -5.29 5.11
CA PHE A 107 17.38 -5.42 3.74
C PHE A 107 15.85 -5.48 3.78
N SER A 108 15.22 -4.31 3.82
CA SER A 108 13.76 -4.19 3.87
C SER A 108 13.24 -3.27 2.77
N LEU A 109 12.07 -3.59 2.23
CA LEU A 109 11.41 -2.80 1.19
C LEU A 109 11.15 -1.36 1.62
N MET A 110 10.80 -1.18 2.91
CA MET A 110 10.54 0.13 3.50
C MET A 110 11.22 0.27 4.86
N ALA A 111 12.04 1.31 4.94
CA ALA A 111 12.61 1.89 6.13
C ALA A 111 11.51 2.37 7.09
N ASN A 112 11.18 1.62 8.14
CA ASN A 112 10.26 2.06 9.19
C ASN A 112 11.03 2.57 10.42
N GLY A 113 11.13 3.90 10.59
CA GLY A 113 11.82 4.51 11.73
C GLY A 113 11.22 4.11 13.09
N ARG A 114 9.88 3.96 13.16
CA ARG A 114 9.18 3.57 14.39
C ARG A 114 9.58 2.18 14.88
N ARG A 115 9.78 1.22 13.97
CA ARG A 115 10.29 -0.13 14.28
C ARG A 115 11.61 -0.04 15.03
N TRP A 116 12.55 0.76 14.53
CA TRP A 116 13.86 0.95 15.15
C TRP A 116 13.78 1.70 16.48
N CYS A 117 12.88 2.68 16.62
CA CYS A 117 12.64 3.33 17.91
C CYS A 117 12.18 2.31 18.98
N LEU A 118 11.22 1.44 18.65
CA LEU A 118 10.72 0.42 19.57
C LEU A 118 11.81 -0.59 19.94
N LEU A 119 12.60 -1.03 18.96
CA LEU A 119 13.70 -1.95 19.17
C LEU A 119 14.79 -1.35 20.08
N LEU A 120 15.16 -0.09 19.86
CA LEU A 120 16.13 0.62 20.70
C LEU A 120 15.65 0.76 22.14
N ASP A 121 14.36 1.07 22.35
CA ASP A 121 13.75 1.16 23.69
C ASP A 121 13.80 -0.21 24.41
N ASP A 122 13.42 -1.29 23.74
CA ASP A 122 13.47 -2.65 24.30
C ASP A 122 14.91 -3.10 24.59
N TYR A 123 15.84 -2.77 23.70
CA TYR A 123 17.26 -3.11 23.85
C TYR A 123 17.91 -2.35 25.01
N LEU A 124 17.65 -1.04 25.15
CA LEU A 124 18.26 -0.21 26.19
C LEU A 124 17.77 -0.56 27.60
N LYS A 125 16.54 -1.04 27.75
CA LYS A 125 16.03 -1.57 29.03
C LYS A 125 16.85 -2.75 29.55
N GLN A 126 17.52 -3.47 28.65
CA GLN A 126 18.33 -4.65 28.99
C GLN A 126 19.82 -4.36 29.09
N SER A 127 20.26 -3.12 28.85
CA SER A 127 21.66 -2.74 28.89
C SER A 127 21.95 -1.73 30.01
N SER A 128 23.07 -1.94 30.70
CA SER A 128 23.62 -1.01 31.69
C SER A 128 24.83 -0.22 31.17
N ASP A 129 25.30 -0.53 29.96
CA ASP A 129 26.55 -0.01 29.40
C ASP A 129 26.29 1.07 28.34
N ALA A 130 27.31 1.91 28.11
CA ALA A 130 27.33 2.79 26.94
C ALA A 130 27.34 1.95 25.66
N ILE A 131 26.34 2.19 24.79
CA ILE A 131 26.13 1.43 23.56
C ILE A 131 26.49 2.31 22.35
N SER A 132 27.19 1.70 21.40
CA SER A 132 27.39 2.20 20.05
C SER A 132 26.55 1.37 19.08
N PHE A 133 25.64 2.00 18.35
CA PHE A 133 24.64 1.36 17.49
C PHE A 133 24.69 1.96 16.08
N HIS A 134 25.00 1.12 15.09
CA HIS A 134 25.06 1.49 13.69
C HIS A 134 23.95 0.78 12.91
N LEU A 135 23.06 1.54 12.27
CA LEU A 135 22.02 1.01 11.39
C LEU A 135 22.40 1.22 9.92
N THR A 136 22.52 0.14 9.16
CA THR A 136 22.64 0.18 7.69
C THR A 136 21.35 -0.32 7.06
N SER A 137 20.54 0.57 6.51
CA SER A 137 19.35 0.23 5.73
C SER A 137 19.72 0.07 4.26
N ILE A 138 19.27 -1.00 3.61
CA ILE A 138 19.50 -1.27 2.18
C ILE A 138 18.15 -1.47 1.51
N GLY A 139 17.83 -0.63 0.52
CA GLY A 139 16.55 -0.70 -0.18
C GLY A 139 16.39 0.34 -1.27
N PRO A 140 15.28 0.30 -2.01
CA PRO A 140 15.00 1.24 -3.10
C PRO A 140 14.62 2.63 -2.58
N ILE A 141 14.72 3.63 -3.46
CA ILE A 141 14.01 4.92 -3.31
C ILE A 141 12.72 4.84 -4.13
N LEU A 142 11.57 4.76 -3.46
CA LEU A 142 10.25 4.55 -4.08
C LEU A 142 9.42 5.83 -4.24
N SER A 143 9.96 7.00 -3.87
CA SER A 143 9.32 8.29 -4.10
C SER A 143 10.35 9.39 -4.31
N LYS A 144 10.02 10.41 -5.12
CA LYS A 144 10.92 11.53 -5.43
C LYS A 144 11.26 12.39 -4.20
N LYS A 145 10.35 12.51 -3.24
CA LYS A 145 10.62 13.24 -1.98
C LYS A 145 11.46 12.43 -1.01
N GLY A 146 11.42 11.09 -1.09
CA GLY A 146 12.03 10.24 -0.09
C GLY A 146 11.43 10.44 1.31
N ASP A 147 10.21 10.97 1.44
CA ASP A 147 9.62 11.35 2.74
C ASP A 147 9.59 10.19 3.74
N TYR A 148 9.34 8.96 3.26
CA TYR A 148 9.37 7.77 4.11
C TYR A 148 10.78 7.44 4.64
N LEU A 149 11.84 7.82 3.91
CA LEU A 149 13.23 7.68 4.36
C LEU A 149 13.59 8.73 5.41
N ASN A 150 12.93 9.89 5.43
CA ASN A 150 13.15 10.92 6.46
C ASN A 150 12.85 10.38 7.87
N GLU A 151 11.95 9.39 8.01
CA GLU A 151 11.73 8.68 9.27
C GLU A 151 13.01 8.04 9.81
N ILE A 152 13.82 7.41 8.95
CA ILE A 152 15.07 6.74 9.34
C ILE A 152 16.26 7.68 9.32
N LEU A 153 16.35 8.59 8.34
CA LEU A 153 17.55 9.41 8.12
C LEU A 153 17.55 10.71 8.92
N GLU A 154 16.38 11.24 9.29
CA GLU A 154 16.28 12.49 10.06
C GLU A 154 15.64 12.31 11.43
N LYS A 155 14.49 11.63 11.51
CA LYS A 155 13.71 11.53 12.75
C LYS A 155 14.33 10.55 13.73
N LEU A 156 14.66 9.34 13.30
CA LEU A 156 15.28 8.32 14.16
C LEU A 156 16.58 8.81 14.83
N PRO A 157 17.54 9.48 14.15
CA PRO A 157 18.70 10.08 14.81
C PRO A 157 18.35 11.14 15.86
N LYS A 158 17.31 11.96 15.61
CA LYS A 158 16.85 12.98 16.57
C LYS A 158 16.27 12.33 17.84
N GLU A 159 15.55 11.22 17.68
CA GLU A 159 15.04 10.43 18.82
C GLU A 159 16.18 9.69 19.54
N ALA A 160 17.11 9.09 18.81
CA ALA A 160 18.27 8.40 19.37
C ALA A 160 19.16 9.32 20.22
N LYS A 161 19.32 10.60 19.87
CA LYS A 161 20.06 11.60 20.67
C LYS A 161 19.50 11.81 22.08
N LYS A 162 18.24 11.45 22.33
CA LYS A 162 17.61 11.54 23.65
C LYS A 162 17.94 10.34 24.53
N LEU A 163 18.53 9.31 23.95
CA LEU A 163 18.89 8.05 24.59
C LEU A 163 20.39 8.03 24.89
N PRO A 164 20.85 7.28 25.91
CA PRO A 164 22.27 7.16 26.25
C PRO A 164 23.02 6.23 25.27
N ILE A 165 22.94 6.51 23.97
CA ILE A 165 23.54 5.72 22.90
C ILE A 165 24.33 6.61 21.94
N GLU A 166 25.45 6.09 21.45
CA GLU A 166 26.08 6.58 20.22
C GLU A 166 25.35 5.92 19.05
N PHE A 167 24.69 6.72 18.22
CA PHE A 167 23.84 6.22 17.14
C PHE A 167 24.29 6.78 15.79
N GLU A 168 24.49 5.88 14.83
CA GLU A 168 24.75 6.21 13.44
C GLU A 168 23.75 5.47 12.53
N VAL A 169 23.32 6.13 11.46
CA VAL A 169 22.46 5.53 10.44
C VAL A 169 22.98 5.86 9.05
N LYS A 170 22.96 4.84 8.18
CA LYS A 170 23.29 4.94 6.76
C LYS A 170 22.21 4.23 5.95
N HIS A 171 21.82 4.83 4.83
CA HIS A 171 20.98 4.17 3.84
C HIS A 171 21.78 3.96 2.54
N MET A 172 21.70 2.75 1.99
CA MET A 172 22.32 2.38 0.72
C MET A 172 21.22 2.06 -0.29
N VAL A 173 21.20 2.82 -1.38
CA VAL A 173 20.19 2.68 -2.43
C VAL A 173 20.43 1.40 -3.21
N ALA A 174 19.40 0.55 -3.30
CA ALA A 174 19.38 -0.65 -4.12
C ALA A 174 17.97 -0.89 -4.68
N SER A 175 17.78 -0.58 -5.95
CA SER A 175 16.49 -0.66 -6.66
C SER A 175 16.35 -1.94 -7.50
N SER A 176 17.47 -2.59 -7.82
CA SER A 176 17.54 -3.83 -8.57
C SER A 176 18.24 -4.95 -7.78
N PRO A 177 18.06 -6.23 -8.14
CA PRO A 177 18.83 -7.33 -7.56
C PRO A 177 20.35 -7.13 -7.70
N ALA A 178 20.83 -6.55 -8.81
CA ALA A 178 22.25 -6.30 -9.03
C ALA A 178 22.80 -5.25 -8.05
N GLU A 179 22.09 -4.13 -7.90
CA GLU A 179 22.46 -3.08 -6.93
C GLU A 179 22.42 -3.60 -5.49
N MET A 180 21.52 -4.53 -5.19
CA MET A 180 21.46 -5.17 -3.88
C MET A 180 22.69 -6.06 -3.61
N VAL A 181 23.19 -6.79 -4.62
CA VAL A 181 24.47 -7.51 -4.53
C VAL A 181 25.61 -6.53 -4.30
N GLU A 182 25.68 -5.44 -5.08
CA GLU A 182 26.72 -4.42 -4.90
C GLU A 182 26.69 -3.78 -3.51
N ALA A 183 25.49 -3.47 -3.00
CA ALA A 183 25.30 -2.94 -1.66
C ALA A 183 25.79 -3.93 -0.61
N ALA A 184 25.45 -5.22 -0.73
CA ALA A 184 25.93 -6.25 0.17
C ALA A 184 27.46 -6.39 0.15
N LEU A 185 28.10 -6.32 -1.03
CA LEU A 185 29.55 -6.42 -1.17
C LEU A 185 30.33 -5.27 -0.51
N LYS A 186 29.72 -4.09 -0.44
CA LYS A 186 30.26 -2.88 0.23
C LYS A 186 30.09 -2.90 1.76
N LEU A 187 29.42 -3.90 2.32
CA LEU A 187 29.29 -4.05 3.77
C LEU A 187 30.63 -4.40 4.40
N GLU A 188 30.91 -3.80 5.54
CA GLU A 188 32.15 -3.98 6.28
C GLU A 188 31.86 -4.12 7.76
N ARG A 189 32.75 -4.85 8.45
CA ARG A 189 32.80 -4.96 9.89
C ARG A 189 33.90 -4.03 10.38
N SER A 190 33.55 -3.09 11.26
CA SER A 190 34.44 -2.05 11.76
C SER A 190 35.46 -2.59 12.75
N SER A 191 35.08 -3.58 13.55
CA SER A 191 35.96 -4.19 14.56
C SER A 191 35.53 -5.60 14.96
N GLU A 192 36.45 -6.41 15.49
CA GLU A 192 36.17 -7.81 15.88
C GLU A 192 35.22 -7.95 17.08
N ASP A 193 35.06 -6.90 17.88
CA ASP A 193 34.13 -6.82 19.01
C ASP A 193 32.73 -6.29 18.61
N GLU A 194 32.55 -5.88 17.35
CA GLU A 194 31.25 -5.46 16.81
C GLU A 194 30.33 -6.67 16.58
N THR A 195 29.12 -6.61 17.13
CA THR A 195 28.08 -7.61 16.92
C THR A 195 27.22 -7.22 15.72
N ILE A 196 27.19 -8.06 14.69
CA ILE A 196 26.41 -7.81 13.47
C ILE A 196 25.12 -8.62 13.50
N VAL A 197 23.99 -7.96 13.26
CA VAL A 197 22.69 -8.59 13.00
C VAL A 197 22.27 -8.26 11.57
N VAL A 198 21.90 -9.28 10.80
CA VAL A 198 21.40 -9.11 9.43
C VAL A 198 19.91 -9.44 9.40
N ARG A 199 19.11 -8.58 8.79
CA ARG A 199 17.67 -8.77 8.61
C ARG A 199 17.31 -8.71 7.12
N TRP A 200 16.53 -9.67 6.68
CA TRP A 200 15.91 -9.71 5.35
C TRP A 200 14.39 -9.76 5.51
N GLU A 201 13.68 -8.88 4.80
CA GLU A 201 12.21 -8.83 4.80
C GLU A 201 11.70 -8.65 3.37
N PHE A 202 11.18 -9.73 2.78
CA PHE A 202 10.55 -9.77 1.45
C PHE A 202 11.43 -9.28 0.28
N GLU A 203 12.75 -9.39 0.42
CA GLU A 203 13.73 -8.92 -0.57
C GLU A 203 14.67 -10.02 -1.07
N LEU A 204 14.87 -11.10 -0.31
CA LEU A 204 15.91 -12.08 -0.61
C LEU A 204 15.55 -12.92 -1.84
N HIS A 205 14.28 -13.28 -2.01
CA HIS A 205 13.80 -14.02 -3.19
C HIS A 205 14.11 -13.33 -4.52
N LYS A 206 14.32 -12.01 -4.52
CA LYS A 206 14.61 -11.25 -5.75
C LYS A 206 15.99 -11.50 -6.30
N LEU A 207 16.95 -11.86 -5.45
CA LEU A 207 18.30 -12.22 -5.88
C LEU A 207 18.31 -13.49 -6.73
N LEU A 208 17.28 -14.35 -6.64
CA LEU A 208 17.17 -15.55 -7.47
C LEU A 208 17.00 -15.24 -8.96
N ALA A 209 16.66 -14.00 -9.32
CA ALA A 209 16.59 -13.55 -10.71
C ALA A 209 17.97 -13.48 -11.37
N LEU A 210 19.03 -13.31 -10.58
CA LEU A 210 20.41 -13.22 -11.05
C LEU A 210 21.18 -14.50 -10.67
N PRO A 211 21.63 -15.30 -11.65
CA PRO A 211 22.42 -16.49 -11.36
C PRO A 211 23.66 -16.17 -10.50
N GLY A 212 23.85 -16.89 -9.40
CA GLY A 212 24.99 -16.72 -8.49
C GLY A 212 24.89 -15.57 -7.49
N ALA A 213 23.85 -14.72 -7.56
CA ALA A 213 23.72 -13.57 -6.68
C ALA A 213 23.50 -13.95 -5.21
N ILE A 214 22.64 -14.95 -4.94
CA ILE A 214 22.42 -15.47 -3.59
C ILE A 214 23.73 -16.00 -2.99
N GLU A 215 24.46 -16.82 -3.75
CA GLU A 215 25.72 -17.42 -3.30
C GLU A 215 26.76 -16.34 -3.00
N THR A 216 26.85 -15.32 -3.85
CA THR A 216 27.74 -14.16 -3.66
C THR A 216 27.40 -13.39 -2.39
N VAL A 217 26.12 -13.06 -2.19
CA VAL A 217 25.66 -12.32 -1.00
C VAL A 217 25.85 -13.16 0.26
N LEU A 218 25.49 -14.43 0.26
CA LEU A 218 25.67 -15.31 1.42
C LEU A 218 27.15 -15.53 1.77
N SER A 219 28.04 -15.62 0.77
CA SER A 219 29.49 -15.67 1.01
C SER A 219 29.97 -14.41 1.72
N LYS A 220 29.56 -13.23 1.22
CA LYS A 220 29.91 -11.95 1.83
C LYS A 220 29.35 -11.81 3.26
N LEU A 221 28.09 -12.20 3.48
CA LEU A 221 27.49 -12.17 4.82
C LEU A 221 28.22 -13.14 5.76
N LYS A 222 28.71 -14.27 5.28
CA LYS A 222 29.52 -15.19 6.09
C LYS A 222 30.86 -14.57 6.50
N GLU A 223 31.51 -13.80 5.63
CA GLU A 223 32.74 -13.06 5.94
C GLU A 223 32.54 -12.02 7.06
N LEU A 224 31.36 -11.40 7.12
CA LEU A 224 30.99 -10.47 8.20
C LEU A 224 30.82 -11.16 9.56
N LYS A 225 30.67 -12.49 9.59
CA LYS A 225 30.43 -13.29 10.81
C LYS A 225 29.28 -12.73 11.67
N PRO A 226 28.05 -12.60 11.12
CA PRO A 226 26.92 -12.10 11.88
C PRO A 226 26.61 -13.01 13.06
N GLU A 227 26.24 -12.40 14.19
CA GLU A 227 25.74 -13.11 15.37
C GLU A 227 24.44 -13.84 15.03
N ILE A 228 23.59 -13.21 14.21
CA ILE A 228 22.37 -13.81 13.68
C ILE A 228 21.97 -13.13 12.37
N MET A 229 21.47 -13.94 11.43
CA MET A 229 20.75 -13.48 10.25
C MET A 229 19.29 -13.93 10.36
N ILE A 230 18.35 -13.00 10.24
CA ILE A 230 16.91 -13.24 10.34
C ILE A 230 16.29 -12.99 8.98
N VAL A 231 15.44 -13.91 8.52
CA VAL A 231 14.83 -13.88 7.19
C VAL A 231 13.31 -14.03 7.32
N VAL A 232 12.56 -13.08 6.77
CA VAL A 232 11.10 -13.10 6.66
C VAL A 232 10.73 -13.12 5.20
N GLU A 233 10.07 -14.20 4.75
CA GLU A 233 9.77 -14.46 3.34
C GLU A 233 8.40 -15.12 3.17
N GLN A 234 7.87 -15.04 1.95
CA GLN A 234 6.62 -15.70 1.57
C GLN A 234 6.79 -17.22 1.47
N GLU A 235 5.84 -17.97 2.01
CA GLU A 235 5.80 -19.44 1.94
C GLU A 235 5.07 -19.88 0.65
N ALA A 236 5.78 -19.83 -0.49
CA ALA A 236 5.23 -20.26 -1.77
C ALA A 236 6.31 -20.77 -2.72
N SER A 237 6.03 -21.83 -3.49
CA SER A 237 6.94 -22.33 -4.53
C SER A 237 6.54 -21.78 -5.90
N LEU A 238 7.04 -20.58 -6.24
CA LEU A 238 6.69 -19.86 -7.48
C LEU A 238 7.88 -19.69 -8.44
N ASN A 239 9.01 -20.33 -8.15
CA ASN A 239 10.23 -20.27 -8.95
C ASN A 239 10.43 -21.51 -9.86
N GLY A 240 9.35 -22.19 -10.23
CA GLY A 240 9.37 -23.41 -11.06
C GLY A 240 9.56 -23.11 -12.56
N GLN A 241 9.92 -24.15 -13.33
CA GLN A 241 10.13 -24.05 -14.78
C GLN A 241 8.83 -24.15 -15.59
N ASP A 242 7.77 -24.79 -15.04
CA ASP A 242 6.47 -24.91 -15.70
C ASP A 242 5.63 -23.65 -15.43
N PHE A 243 5.39 -22.87 -16.48
CA PHE A 243 4.61 -21.64 -16.40
C PHE A 243 3.18 -21.86 -15.91
N LEU A 244 2.46 -22.89 -16.40
CA LEU A 244 1.07 -23.13 -16.03
C LEU A 244 0.94 -23.61 -14.59
N GLU A 245 1.91 -24.41 -14.13
CA GLU A 245 2.00 -24.81 -12.72
C GLU A 245 2.26 -23.59 -11.82
N CYS A 246 3.25 -22.76 -12.16
CA CYS A 246 3.57 -21.53 -11.43
C CYS A 246 2.39 -20.54 -11.43
N PHE A 247 1.70 -20.38 -12.56
CA PHE A 247 0.49 -19.55 -12.67
C PHE A 247 -0.62 -20.06 -11.74
N THR A 248 -0.85 -21.37 -11.72
CA THR A 248 -1.85 -22.00 -10.84
C THR A 248 -1.51 -21.81 -9.36
N LYS A 249 -0.26 -22.02 -8.97
CA LYS A 249 0.21 -21.81 -7.59
C LYS A 249 0.12 -20.35 -7.19
N SER A 250 0.52 -19.43 -8.08
CA SER A 250 0.43 -17.99 -7.88
C SER A 250 -1.02 -17.54 -7.66
N PHE A 251 -1.96 -18.02 -8.49
CA PHE A 251 -3.37 -17.70 -8.32
C PHE A 251 -3.90 -18.18 -6.96
N ARG A 252 -3.56 -19.41 -6.54
CA ARG A 252 -3.98 -19.93 -5.23
C ARG A 252 -3.44 -19.09 -4.08
N TYR A 253 -2.15 -18.78 -4.09
CA TYR A 253 -1.53 -17.94 -3.07
C TYR A 253 -2.19 -16.56 -2.98
N HIS A 254 -2.34 -15.87 -4.12
CA HIS A 254 -2.98 -14.55 -4.14
C HIS A 254 -4.48 -14.60 -3.86
N SER A 255 -5.17 -15.72 -4.11
CA SER A 255 -6.59 -15.85 -3.77
C SER A 255 -6.84 -15.73 -2.27
N ILE A 256 -5.94 -16.26 -1.44
CA ILE A 256 -6.02 -16.14 0.03
C ILE A 256 -5.88 -14.68 0.45
N ILE A 257 -4.98 -13.94 -0.21
CA ILE A 257 -4.70 -12.53 0.08
C ILE A 257 -5.87 -11.64 -0.38
N PHE A 258 -6.36 -11.84 -1.61
CA PHE A 258 -7.48 -11.06 -2.14
C PHE A 258 -8.80 -11.35 -1.43
N ASP A 259 -9.00 -12.58 -0.95
CA ASP A 259 -10.12 -12.93 -0.10
C ASP A 259 -10.04 -12.17 1.25
N SER A 260 -8.85 -12.03 1.84
CA SER A 260 -8.61 -11.21 3.02
C SER A 260 -8.85 -9.71 2.75
N LEU A 261 -8.33 -9.17 1.65
CA LEU A 261 -8.55 -7.77 1.25
C LEU A 261 -10.05 -7.44 1.10
N GLY A 262 -10.83 -8.40 0.58
CA GLY A 262 -12.27 -8.26 0.36
C GLY A 262 -13.13 -8.41 1.63
N LYS A 263 -12.79 -9.35 2.52
CA LYS A 263 -13.65 -9.73 3.67
C LYS A 263 -13.23 -9.09 4.99
N ASP A 264 -11.95 -8.84 5.18
CA ASP A 264 -11.43 -8.45 6.48
C ASP A 264 -11.57 -6.95 6.73
N ASN A 265 -11.85 -6.63 8.00
CA ASN A 265 -11.94 -5.28 8.52
C ASN A 265 -10.60 -4.88 9.13
N PHE A 266 -9.77 -4.21 8.34
CA PHE A 266 -8.52 -3.63 8.83
C PHE A 266 -8.80 -2.30 9.51
N GLU A 267 -8.11 -2.04 10.63
CA GLU A 267 -8.25 -0.82 11.44
C GLU A 267 -7.95 0.47 10.66
N HIS A 268 -7.24 0.37 9.52
CA HIS A 268 -6.72 1.50 8.73
C HIS A 268 -7.67 1.92 7.58
N GLY A 269 -8.88 1.35 7.48
CA GLY A 269 -9.87 1.77 6.48
C GLY A 269 -9.55 1.37 5.02
N ASN A 270 -10.27 1.95 4.05
CA ASN A 270 -10.22 1.54 2.63
C ASN A 270 -8.98 2.05 1.88
N HIS A 271 -8.29 3.10 2.35
CA HIS A 271 -7.19 3.71 1.62
C HIS A 271 -5.93 2.83 1.61
N SER A 272 -5.56 2.20 2.73
CA SER A 272 -4.44 1.25 2.79
C SER A 272 -4.69 0.00 1.95
N LYS A 273 -5.96 -0.43 1.79
CA LYS A 273 -6.32 -1.57 0.93
C LYS A 273 -5.89 -1.35 -0.52
N VAL A 274 -6.07 -0.14 -1.06
CA VAL A 274 -5.66 0.16 -2.45
C VAL A 274 -4.16 0.01 -2.63
N LEU A 275 -3.36 0.43 -1.64
CA LEU A 275 -1.90 0.28 -1.66
C LEU A 275 -1.50 -1.20 -1.70
N TRP A 276 -2.12 -2.02 -0.85
CA TRP A 276 -1.86 -3.45 -0.81
C TRP A 276 -2.31 -4.14 -2.10
N GLU A 277 -3.47 -3.79 -2.63
CA GLU A 277 -3.95 -4.26 -3.94
C GLU A 277 -2.94 -3.94 -5.05
N MET A 278 -2.39 -2.71 -5.09
CA MET A 278 -1.36 -2.31 -6.06
C MET A 278 -0.05 -3.10 -5.88
N TYR A 279 0.36 -3.34 -4.64
CA TYR A 279 1.53 -4.16 -4.31
C TYR A 279 1.39 -5.59 -4.84
N PHE A 280 0.26 -6.24 -4.57
CA PHE A 280 0.01 -7.60 -5.06
C PHE A 280 -0.26 -7.65 -6.58
N ARG A 281 -0.92 -6.64 -7.16
CA ARG A 281 -1.06 -6.49 -8.62
C ARG A 281 0.30 -6.48 -9.31
N ARG A 282 1.29 -5.76 -8.76
CA ARG A 282 2.66 -5.72 -9.32
C ARG A 282 3.37 -7.06 -9.20
N GLN A 283 3.21 -7.77 -8.07
CA GLN A 283 3.76 -9.11 -7.92
C GLN A 283 3.17 -10.10 -8.93
N ILE A 284 1.84 -10.13 -9.08
CA ILE A 284 1.14 -10.97 -10.07
C ILE A 284 1.65 -10.63 -11.48
N SER A 285 1.76 -9.34 -11.81
CA SER A 285 2.28 -8.90 -13.11
C SER A 285 3.70 -9.41 -13.36
N ASN A 286 4.62 -9.29 -12.40
CA ASN A 286 5.99 -9.76 -12.59
C ASN A 286 6.05 -11.29 -12.73
N LEU A 287 5.34 -12.02 -11.86
CA LEU A 287 5.31 -13.48 -11.85
C LEU A 287 4.82 -14.07 -13.18
N VAL A 288 3.77 -13.47 -13.76
CA VAL A 288 3.08 -14.03 -14.92
C VAL A 288 3.61 -13.47 -16.25
N ALA A 289 3.92 -12.18 -16.29
CA ALA A 289 4.29 -11.52 -17.55
C ALA A 289 5.77 -11.64 -17.90
N GLN A 290 6.67 -11.62 -16.91
CA GLN A 290 8.12 -11.55 -17.14
C GLN A 290 8.75 -12.94 -17.09
N GLU A 291 9.89 -13.09 -17.77
CA GLU A 291 10.66 -14.33 -17.88
C GLU A 291 12.15 -14.06 -17.65
N GLY A 292 12.93 -15.12 -17.41
CA GLY A 292 14.37 -14.99 -17.23
C GLY A 292 14.75 -14.01 -16.12
N THR A 293 15.74 -13.17 -16.35
CA THR A 293 16.24 -12.20 -15.35
C THR A 293 15.25 -11.08 -15.03
N ASP A 294 14.25 -10.86 -15.87
CA ASP A 294 13.22 -9.82 -15.66
C ASP A 294 12.11 -10.29 -14.71
N GLN A 295 11.94 -11.61 -14.55
CA GLN A 295 11.09 -12.19 -13.52
C GLN A 295 11.85 -12.17 -12.19
N ILE A 296 11.56 -11.16 -11.36
CA ILE A 296 12.26 -10.93 -10.10
C ILE A 296 11.54 -11.53 -8.89
N VAL A 297 10.23 -11.69 -8.94
CA VAL A 297 9.46 -12.32 -7.86
C VAL A 297 9.59 -13.83 -8.02
N ARG A 298 10.38 -14.45 -7.15
CA ARG A 298 10.75 -15.87 -7.23
C ARG A 298 10.62 -16.54 -5.86
N HIS A 299 9.42 -16.48 -5.30
CA HIS A 299 9.13 -17.05 -3.97
C HIS A 299 9.53 -18.54 -3.92
N GLN A 300 10.10 -18.91 -2.78
CA GLN A 300 10.46 -20.28 -2.44
C GLN A 300 9.95 -20.61 -1.04
N THR A 301 9.66 -21.89 -0.82
CA THR A 301 9.28 -22.43 0.48
C THR A 301 10.43 -22.35 1.48
N PHE A 302 10.12 -22.39 2.78
CA PHE A 302 11.14 -22.51 3.82
C PHE A 302 12.08 -23.70 3.58
N ALA A 303 11.56 -24.84 3.09
CA ALA A 303 12.35 -26.03 2.83
C ALA A 303 13.46 -25.79 1.78
N GLU A 304 13.12 -25.07 0.71
CA GLU A 304 14.06 -24.66 -0.34
C GLU A 304 15.08 -23.64 0.18
N TRP A 305 14.63 -22.64 0.94
CA TRP A 305 15.53 -21.66 1.57
C TRP A 305 16.50 -22.30 2.55
N ARG A 306 16.02 -23.23 3.37
CA ARG A 306 16.84 -23.98 4.33
C ARG A 306 17.96 -24.72 3.62
N ASP A 307 17.65 -25.43 2.54
CA ASP A 307 18.67 -26.15 1.76
C ASP A 307 19.75 -25.19 1.23
N ARG A 308 19.37 -24.02 0.69
CA ARG A 308 20.32 -23.00 0.23
C ARG A 308 21.21 -22.49 1.35
N PHE A 309 20.63 -22.05 2.47
CA PHE A 309 21.40 -21.53 3.60
C PHE A 309 22.36 -22.58 4.17
N CYS A 310 21.91 -23.83 4.31
CA CYS A 310 22.74 -24.94 4.76
C CYS A 310 23.94 -25.18 3.83
N ARG A 311 23.73 -25.18 2.50
CA ARG A 311 24.82 -25.32 1.52
C ARG A 311 25.82 -24.14 1.57
N SER A 312 25.36 -22.95 1.94
CA SER A 312 26.23 -21.78 2.15
C SER A 312 26.90 -21.76 3.54
N GLY A 313 26.71 -22.79 4.37
CA GLY A 313 27.35 -22.93 5.67
C GLY A 313 26.69 -22.11 6.78
N PHE A 314 25.38 -21.89 6.69
CA PHE A 314 24.55 -21.36 7.77
C PHE A 314 23.77 -22.48 8.45
N ARG A 315 23.52 -22.33 9.75
CA ARG A 315 22.72 -23.25 10.55
C ARG A 315 21.44 -22.58 11.00
N HIS A 316 20.31 -23.26 10.80
CA HIS A 316 19.01 -22.84 11.32
C HIS A 316 19.03 -22.79 12.85
N VAL A 317 18.51 -21.71 13.43
CA VAL A 317 18.39 -21.50 14.87
C VAL A 317 16.92 -21.32 15.22
N ARG A 318 16.49 -21.98 16.30
CA ARG A 318 15.14 -21.85 16.82
C ARG A 318 14.90 -20.43 17.29
N LEU A 319 13.81 -19.83 16.83
CA LEU A 319 13.31 -18.56 17.33
C LEU A 319 12.51 -18.80 18.61
N GLN A 320 12.96 -18.25 19.74
CA GLN A 320 12.24 -18.35 21.00
C GLN A 320 11.15 -17.28 21.06
N ASN A 321 10.01 -17.55 20.43
CA ASN A 321 8.86 -16.65 20.50
C ASN A 321 7.75 -17.24 21.36
N GLN A 322 7.33 -16.51 22.40
CA GLN A 322 6.14 -16.86 23.17
C GLN A 322 4.91 -16.23 22.51
N PHE A 323 4.29 -16.96 21.57
CA PHE A 323 3.03 -16.54 20.97
C PHE A 323 1.85 -16.83 21.93
N LYS A 324 1.63 -15.97 22.93
CA LYS A 324 0.46 -16.07 23.83
C LYS A 324 -0.65 -15.10 23.39
N GLY A 325 -1.80 -15.63 22.96
CA GLY A 325 -3.04 -14.88 22.72
C GLY A 325 -3.47 -14.76 21.24
N THR A 326 -4.64 -14.16 21.01
CA THR A 326 -5.12 -13.76 19.67
C THR A 326 -4.41 -12.47 19.25
N PHE A 327 -3.33 -12.57 18.48
CA PHE A 327 -2.53 -11.41 18.04
C PHE A 327 -3.31 -10.51 17.08
N PHE A 328 -4.14 -11.11 16.25
CA PHE A 328 -5.01 -10.40 15.33
C PHE A 328 -6.43 -10.40 15.89
N GLY A 329 -6.67 -9.74 17.03
CA GLY A 329 -7.98 -9.71 17.68
C GLY A 329 -9.15 -9.30 16.76
N HIS A 330 -8.87 -8.59 15.66
CA HIS A 330 -9.83 -8.23 14.60
C HIS A 330 -9.72 -9.08 13.31
N LEU A 331 -8.75 -9.99 13.18
CA LEU A 331 -8.59 -10.92 12.05
C LEU A 331 -8.54 -12.38 12.56
N PRO A 332 -9.69 -12.97 12.93
CA PRO A 332 -9.73 -14.28 13.60
C PRO A 332 -9.25 -15.44 12.72
N GLU A 333 -9.18 -15.24 11.40
CA GLU A 333 -8.72 -16.25 10.46
C GLU A 333 -7.19 -16.35 10.40
N TYR A 334 -6.47 -15.35 10.91
CA TYR A 334 -5.02 -15.34 10.97
C TYR A 334 -4.51 -15.86 12.31
N HIS A 335 -3.49 -16.70 12.26
CA HIS A 335 -2.77 -17.16 13.45
C HIS A 335 -1.31 -17.48 13.14
N ILE A 336 -0.51 -17.60 14.19
CA ILE A 336 0.92 -17.91 14.09
C ILE A 336 1.14 -19.23 14.80
N GLU A 337 1.76 -20.19 14.11
CA GLU A 337 2.19 -21.44 14.71
C GLU A 337 3.71 -21.60 14.58
N GLU A 338 4.31 -22.32 15.54
CA GLU A 338 5.71 -22.73 15.42
C GLU A 338 5.78 -24.08 14.72
N MET A 339 6.35 -24.10 13.52
CA MET A 339 6.61 -25.31 12.72
C MET A 339 8.11 -25.50 12.61
N ASN A 340 8.64 -26.71 12.83
CA ASN A 340 10.05 -27.02 12.61
C ASN A 340 11.04 -25.95 13.14
N ARG A 341 10.80 -25.44 14.37
CA ARG A 341 11.59 -24.42 15.07
C ARG A 341 11.52 -22.99 14.51
N HIS A 342 10.55 -22.68 13.66
CA HIS A 342 10.34 -21.36 13.10
C HIS A 342 8.86 -20.95 13.12
N PRO A 343 8.52 -19.66 13.30
CA PRO A 343 7.15 -19.18 13.18
C PRO A 343 6.67 -19.17 11.73
N VAL A 344 5.41 -19.54 11.54
CA VAL A 344 4.71 -19.50 10.25
C VAL A 344 3.40 -18.75 10.44
N LEU A 345 3.11 -17.82 9.54
CA LEU A 345 1.82 -17.13 9.46
C LEU A 345 0.85 -17.97 8.64
N TYR A 346 -0.30 -18.26 9.24
CA TYR A 346 -1.40 -18.93 8.58
C TYR A 346 -2.59 -18.00 8.42
N ARG A 347 -3.36 -18.23 7.36
CA ARG A 347 -4.77 -17.83 7.29
C ARG A 347 -5.60 -19.08 7.00
N HIS A 348 -6.55 -19.39 7.87
CA HIS A 348 -7.15 -20.73 7.91
C HIS A 348 -6.04 -21.79 7.96
N ASP A 349 -6.02 -22.77 7.06
CA ASP A 349 -4.99 -23.82 7.00
C ASP A 349 -3.87 -23.51 5.99
N ASP A 350 -3.90 -22.34 5.35
CA ASP A 350 -2.93 -21.98 4.31
C ASP A 350 -1.74 -21.19 4.89
N GLN A 351 -0.52 -21.67 4.60
CA GLN A 351 0.72 -21.00 4.96
C GLN A 351 0.97 -19.80 4.05
N LEU A 352 1.28 -18.65 4.65
CA LEU A 352 1.51 -17.40 3.91
C LEU A 352 2.95 -16.91 4.02
N LEU A 353 3.50 -16.89 5.23
CA LEU A 353 4.84 -16.40 5.51
C LEU A 353 5.57 -17.30 6.50
N PHE A 354 6.89 -17.26 6.48
CA PHE A 354 7.72 -17.80 7.55
C PHE A 354 8.75 -16.77 8.01
N THR A 355 9.18 -16.89 9.27
CA THR A 355 10.35 -16.16 9.81
C THR A 355 11.37 -17.17 10.27
N SER A 356 12.62 -17.07 9.84
CA SER A 356 13.70 -18.01 10.21
C SER A 356 14.95 -17.28 10.67
N ALA A 357 15.74 -17.93 11.53
CA ALA A 357 17.01 -17.41 12.01
C ALA A 357 18.18 -18.33 11.70
N TRP A 358 19.34 -17.73 11.44
CA TRP A 358 20.51 -18.42 10.92
C TRP A 358 21.79 -17.91 11.57
N LYS A 359 22.71 -18.82 11.90
CA LYS A 359 24.07 -18.47 12.33
C LYS A 359 25.10 -19.03 11.36
N SER A 360 26.17 -18.28 11.13
CA SER A 360 27.29 -18.75 10.31
C SER A 360 28.09 -19.83 11.05
N TYR A 361 28.51 -20.88 10.34
CA TYR A 361 29.33 -21.95 10.89
C TYR A 361 30.83 -21.64 10.68
N PRO A 362 31.70 -21.83 11.68
CA PRO A 362 33.15 -21.73 11.50
C PRO A 362 33.64 -22.85 10.58
N THR A 363 34.40 -22.53 9.54
CA THR A 363 34.87 -23.47 8.49
C THR A 363 35.82 -24.59 8.98
N GLN A 364 36.05 -24.75 10.29
CA GLN A 364 37.05 -25.67 10.88
C GLN A 364 36.46 -26.80 11.73
N LEU A 365 35.58 -27.63 11.18
CA LEU A 365 35.14 -28.86 11.86
C LEU A 365 35.24 -30.06 10.92
N ASN A 366 35.91 -31.12 11.42
CA ASN A 366 36.31 -32.31 10.67
C ASN A 366 35.10 -33.08 10.12
N SER A 367 35.31 -33.82 9.03
CA SER A 367 34.28 -34.56 8.28
C SER A 367 33.40 -35.48 9.14
N GLU A 368 33.93 -36.07 10.22
CA GLU A 368 33.17 -36.91 11.15
C GLU A 368 32.09 -36.15 11.95
N SER A 369 32.27 -34.84 12.15
CA SER A 369 31.22 -33.99 12.74
C SER A 369 30.12 -33.66 11.75
N LEU A 370 30.43 -33.60 10.45
CA LEU A 370 29.47 -33.29 9.38
C LEU A 370 28.45 -34.44 9.19
N ASP A 371 28.89 -35.69 9.34
CA ASP A 371 28.04 -36.89 9.16
C ASP A 371 27.06 -37.12 10.31
N ASN A 372 27.48 -36.90 11.57
CA ASN A 372 26.57 -36.93 12.73
C ASN A 372 25.56 -35.77 12.71
N TRP A 373 25.89 -34.65 12.05
CA TRP A 373 25.05 -33.45 11.95
C TRP A 373 23.95 -33.55 10.87
N ASN A 374 24.22 -34.27 9.79
CA ASN A 374 23.21 -34.57 8.78
C ASN A 374 22.09 -35.44 9.36
N GLN A 375 22.36 -36.29 10.36
CA GLN A 375 21.33 -37.10 11.03
C GLN A 375 20.38 -36.28 11.92
N GLU A 376 20.86 -35.25 12.63
CA GLU A 376 19.98 -34.37 13.44
C GLU A 376 19.14 -33.42 12.58
N SER A 377 19.58 -33.12 11.36
CA SER A 377 18.90 -32.24 10.40
C SER A 377 17.94 -32.98 9.45
N ALA A 378 18.08 -34.31 9.33
CA ALA A 378 17.36 -35.15 8.36
C ALA A 378 16.11 -35.87 8.91
N MET A 379 15.52 -35.41 10.02
CA MET A 379 14.14 -35.80 10.34
C MET A 379 13.16 -34.98 9.49
N GLY A 380 13.02 -35.36 8.22
CA GLY A 380 12.09 -34.77 7.26
C GLY A 380 12.48 -35.05 5.80
N ASP A 381 12.08 -36.23 5.34
CA ASP A 381 12.02 -36.79 3.98
C ASP A 381 13.21 -36.63 3.01
N GLY A 382 13.73 -37.79 2.60
CA GLY A 382 14.86 -37.94 1.69
C GLY A 382 14.48 -37.82 0.23
N ASN A 383 15.24 -36.99 -0.49
CA ASN A 383 15.79 -37.27 -1.81
C ASN A 383 16.79 -36.15 -2.16
N ILE A 384 18.07 -36.38 -1.89
CA ILE A 384 19.14 -35.48 -2.32
C ILE A 384 19.55 -35.95 -3.73
N MET A 385 19.13 -35.23 -4.77
CA MET A 385 19.77 -35.32 -6.08
C MET A 385 21.11 -34.58 -6.01
N GLN A 386 22.20 -35.31 -6.24
CA GLN A 386 23.51 -34.73 -6.51
C GLN A 386 23.47 -34.02 -7.85
N ILE A 387 23.63 -32.70 -7.84
CA ILE A 387 23.98 -31.92 -9.03
C ILE A 387 25.44 -31.51 -8.85
N GLU A 388 26.30 -32.02 -9.72
CA GLU A 388 27.73 -31.72 -9.72
C GLU A 388 27.98 -30.24 -10.05
N SER A 389 28.64 -29.55 -9.13
CA SER A 389 29.18 -28.21 -9.35
C SER A 389 30.27 -28.26 -10.42
N SER A 390 30.03 -27.64 -11.57
CA SER A 390 31.07 -27.35 -12.55
C SER A 390 30.72 -26.07 -13.33
N SER A 391 31.66 -25.11 -13.27
CA SER A 391 31.79 -23.91 -14.12
C SER A 391 31.18 -22.61 -13.58
N LEU A 392 31.91 -21.97 -12.67
CA LEU A 392 31.89 -20.53 -12.42
C LEU A 392 32.80 -19.83 -13.44
N LEU A 393 32.26 -19.35 -14.56
CA LEU A 393 32.83 -18.24 -15.32
C LEU A 393 31.72 -17.56 -16.14
N ILE A 394 31.84 -16.24 -16.26
CA ILE A 394 31.02 -15.25 -17.00
C ILE A 394 29.89 -14.60 -16.19
N LEU A 395 30.21 -13.42 -15.63
CA LEU A 395 29.41 -12.21 -15.86
C LEU A 395 30.39 -11.02 -16.01
N SER A 396 31.09 -10.96 -17.14
CA SER A 396 31.52 -9.69 -17.74
C SER A 396 30.42 -9.24 -18.70
N GLY A 397 29.24 -8.94 -18.15
CA GLY A 397 28.16 -8.29 -18.86
C GLY A 397 27.98 -6.92 -18.22
N THR A 398 28.25 -5.86 -18.97
CA THR A 398 27.87 -4.50 -18.57
C THR A 398 26.35 -4.44 -18.49
N VAL A 399 25.81 -4.63 -17.29
CA VAL A 399 24.41 -4.33 -16.99
C VAL A 399 24.37 -2.84 -16.70
N SER A 400 23.63 -2.09 -17.52
CA SER A 400 23.45 -0.65 -17.32
C SER A 400 22.90 -0.37 -15.93
N SER A 401 23.67 0.41 -15.18
CA SER A 401 23.31 1.03 -13.91
C SER A 401 22.04 1.87 -14.09
N SER A 402 21.03 1.68 -13.24
CA SER A 402 19.84 2.53 -13.21
C SER A 402 19.48 2.90 -11.76
N ALA A 403 20.38 3.60 -11.08
CA ALA A 403 20.01 4.40 -9.93
C ALA A 403 19.21 5.62 -10.42
N PHE A 404 17.93 5.74 -10.08
CA PHE A 404 17.10 6.86 -10.53
C PHE A 404 17.37 8.16 -9.76
N LEU A 405 17.20 9.27 -10.49
CA LEU A 405 17.24 10.70 -10.12
C LEU A 405 18.57 11.45 -10.33
N GLU A 406 19.32 11.13 -11.38
CA GLU A 406 20.07 12.17 -12.12
C GLU A 406 19.48 12.30 -13.52
N ASP A 407 19.37 13.56 -14.00
CA ASP A 407 18.98 13.94 -15.36
C ASP A 407 19.87 13.24 -16.41
N GLN A 408 19.59 11.98 -16.73
CA GLN A 408 20.21 11.31 -17.86
C GLN A 408 19.43 11.67 -19.13
N PRO A 409 20.09 12.29 -20.13
CA PRO A 409 19.41 12.82 -21.31
C PRO A 409 18.87 11.75 -22.28
N ASP A 410 19.14 10.46 -22.05
CA ASP A 410 18.90 9.39 -23.04
C ASP A 410 18.00 8.23 -22.55
N ASP A 411 17.06 8.50 -21.64
CA ASP A 411 16.05 7.49 -21.23
C ASP A 411 14.87 7.52 -22.22
N GLU A 412 15.01 6.78 -23.33
CA GLU A 412 14.14 6.92 -24.52
C GLU A 412 12.79 6.17 -24.44
N HIS A 413 12.56 5.21 -23.54
CA HIS A 413 11.32 4.43 -23.55
C HIS A 413 10.79 4.05 -22.15
N ILE A 414 9.54 4.44 -21.85
CA ILE A 414 8.82 4.02 -20.62
C ILE A 414 8.44 2.53 -20.64
N ILE A 415 8.37 1.95 -21.83
CA ILE A 415 7.89 0.59 -22.08
C ILE A 415 8.82 -0.01 -23.14
N MET A 416 9.41 -1.17 -22.86
CA MET A 416 10.06 -1.95 -23.92
C MET A 416 8.98 -2.46 -24.89
N GLU A 417 8.92 -1.89 -26.11
CA GLU A 417 7.95 -2.30 -27.12
C GLU A 417 8.45 -3.53 -27.87
N GLY A 418 7.94 -4.71 -27.49
CA GLY A 418 8.35 -5.98 -28.08
C GLY A 418 7.54 -6.45 -29.30
N LYS A 419 6.36 -5.88 -29.59
CA LYS A 419 5.49 -6.36 -30.70
C LYS A 419 4.39 -5.37 -31.08
N VAL A 420 4.08 -5.32 -32.38
CA VAL A 420 2.86 -4.67 -32.92
C VAL A 420 1.63 -5.44 -32.42
N TRP A 421 0.63 -4.73 -31.88
CA TRP A 421 -0.60 -5.34 -31.38
C TRP A 421 -1.43 -5.96 -32.51
N SER A 422 -2.06 -7.11 -32.26
CA SER A 422 -2.91 -7.76 -33.26
C SER A 422 -4.21 -6.97 -33.42
N PRO A 423 -4.57 -6.46 -34.63
CA PRO A 423 -5.79 -5.70 -34.83
C PRO A 423 -7.06 -6.54 -34.63
N GLU A 424 -6.94 -7.87 -34.66
CA GLU A 424 -8.06 -8.81 -34.53
C GLU A 424 -8.37 -9.16 -33.05
N CYS A 425 -7.46 -8.82 -32.12
CA CYS A 425 -7.59 -9.14 -30.69
C CYS A 425 -8.05 -7.91 -29.88
N ILE A 426 -9.33 -7.54 -30.06
CA ILE A 426 -9.90 -6.29 -29.52
C ILE A 426 -9.81 -6.25 -27.98
N SER A 427 -10.16 -7.35 -27.32
CA SER A 427 -10.27 -7.43 -25.86
C SER A 427 -8.89 -7.42 -25.20
N ILE A 428 -7.94 -8.16 -25.77
CA ILE A 428 -6.52 -8.13 -25.37
C ILE A 428 -5.95 -6.71 -25.55
N ASN A 429 -6.23 -6.05 -26.68
CA ASN A 429 -5.75 -4.69 -26.94
C ASN A 429 -6.32 -3.67 -25.95
N GLN A 430 -7.58 -3.81 -25.56
CA GLN A 430 -8.20 -2.93 -24.56
C GLN A 430 -7.54 -3.07 -23.18
N VAL A 431 -7.26 -4.30 -22.74
CA VAL A 431 -6.53 -4.56 -21.48
C VAL A 431 -5.09 -4.04 -21.56
N ALA A 432 -4.42 -4.26 -22.69
CA ALA A 432 -3.07 -3.76 -22.94
C ALA A 432 -3.00 -2.23 -22.91
N ALA A 433 -3.98 -1.56 -23.52
CA ALA A 433 -4.13 -0.11 -23.48
C ALA A 433 -4.32 0.41 -22.06
N SER A 434 -5.21 -0.22 -21.29
CA SER A 434 -5.49 0.16 -19.90
C SER A 434 -4.26 0.00 -19.01
N ALA A 435 -3.52 -1.10 -19.15
CA ALA A 435 -2.25 -1.35 -18.46
C ALA A 435 -1.18 -0.29 -18.83
N LYS A 436 -1.03 0.03 -20.12
CA LYS A 436 -0.10 1.09 -20.58
C LYS A 436 -0.46 2.45 -20.00
N ILE A 437 -1.75 2.81 -19.99
CA ILE A 437 -2.21 4.08 -19.43
C ILE A 437 -1.90 4.12 -17.93
N PHE A 438 -2.23 3.06 -17.19
CA PHE A 438 -1.90 2.96 -15.76
C PHE A 438 -0.42 3.22 -15.48
N ASP A 439 0.49 2.57 -16.21
CA ASP A 439 1.94 2.71 -16.02
C ASP A 439 2.43 4.15 -16.33
N MET A 440 1.84 4.82 -17.33
CA MET A 440 2.12 6.23 -17.62
C MET A 440 1.62 7.15 -16.51
N LEU A 441 0.41 6.92 -16.01
CA LEU A 441 -0.19 7.73 -14.96
C LEU A 441 0.54 7.58 -13.62
N GLU A 442 0.98 6.37 -13.27
CA GLU A 442 1.84 6.13 -12.09
C GLU A 442 3.05 7.08 -12.13
N TYR A 443 3.81 7.06 -13.22
CA TYR A 443 4.99 7.91 -13.35
C TYR A 443 4.65 9.42 -13.33
N ILE A 444 3.66 9.85 -14.12
CA ILE A 444 3.30 11.27 -14.24
C ILE A 444 2.82 11.82 -12.89
N CYS A 445 1.92 11.10 -12.20
CA CYS A 445 1.40 11.54 -10.92
C CYS A 445 2.50 11.62 -9.86
N HIS A 446 3.43 10.67 -9.85
CA HIS A 446 4.56 10.68 -8.92
C HIS A 446 5.54 11.84 -9.15
N VAL A 447 5.96 12.06 -10.40
CA VAL A 447 6.94 13.09 -10.73
C VAL A 447 6.40 14.49 -10.49
N ASN A 448 5.09 14.68 -10.71
CA ASN A 448 4.40 15.96 -10.67
C ASN A 448 3.53 16.17 -9.41
N TYR A 449 3.57 15.24 -8.46
CA TYR A 449 2.79 15.27 -7.20
C TYR A 449 1.29 15.45 -7.38
N LEU A 450 0.74 14.89 -8.47
CA LEU A 450 -0.70 14.95 -8.72
C LEU A 450 -1.40 14.00 -7.76
N PRO A 451 -2.48 14.39 -7.06
CA PRO A 451 -3.19 13.51 -6.13
C PRO A 451 -3.78 12.27 -6.82
N LEU A 452 -4.36 12.43 -8.01
CA LEU A 452 -4.90 11.32 -8.78
C LEU A 452 -4.99 11.64 -10.27
N ALA A 453 -5.14 10.58 -11.07
CA ALA A 453 -5.53 10.67 -12.46
C ALA A 453 -6.62 9.63 -12.77
N LEU A 454 -7.71 10.08 -13.39
CA LEU A 454 -8.81 9.23 -13.85
C LEU A 454 -8.65 8.91 -15.33
N THR A 455 -9.02 7.69 -15.73
CA THR A 455 -9.05 7.28 -17.14
C THR A 455 -10.48 7.00 -17.54
N TRP A 456 -10.94 7.66 -18.59
CA TRP A 456 -12.25 7.48 -19.19
C TRP A 456 -12.12 6.81 -20.55
N MET A 457 -12.92 5.78 -20.77
CA MET A 457 -13.02 5.05 -22.03
C MET A 457 -14.30 5.46 -22.77
N SER A 458 -14.17 5.82 -24.03
CA SER A 458 -15.30 6.22 -24.89
C SER A 458 -15.87 5.02 -25.63
N ASP A 459 -17.14 4.70 -25.36
CA ASP A 459 -17.96 3.82 -26.18
C ASP A 459 -19.11 4.63 -26.78
N ARG A 460 -19.11 4.80 -28.11
CA ARG A 460 -20.13 5.57 -28.84
C ARG A 460 -20.39 6.97 -28.26
N ARG A 461 -19.31 7.70 -27.91
CA ARG A 461 -19.35 9.06 -27.32
C ARG A 461 -19.91 9.12 -25.89
N ILE A 462 -20.03 7.98 -25.22
CA ILE A 462 -20.31 7.88 -23.79
C ILE A 462 -19.02 7.45 -23.10
N LEU A 463 -18.57 8.26 -22.16
CA LEU A 463 -17.39 8.01 -21.35
C LEU A 463 -17.77 7.20 -20.11
N ARG A 464 -17.07 6.09 -19.90
CA ARG A 464 -17.14 5.27 -18.69
C ARG A 464 -15.77 5.23 -18.03
N LEU A 465 -15.75 5.21 -16.71
CA LEU A 465 -14.50 5.16 -15.96
C LEU A 465 -13.83 3.79 -16.14
N GLU A 466 -12.60 3.78 -16.67
CA GLU A 466 -11.77 2.58 -16.77
C GLU A 466 -10.94 2.44 -15.49
N LYS A 467 -11.55 1.87 -14.45
CA LYS A 467 -10.96 1.78 -13.10
C LYS A 467 -9.57 1.12 -13.10
N SER A 468 -9.31 0.15 -13.98
CA SER A 468 -8.01 -0.55 -14.06
C SER A 468 -6.87 0.35 -14.55
N ALA A 469 -7.22 1.45 -15.22
CA ALA A 469 -6.32 2.46 -15.75
C ALA A 469 -6.32 3.77 -14.96
N CYS A 470 -7.07 3.90 -13.86
CA CYS A 470 -6.98 5.05 -12.95
C CYS A 470 -5.78 4.90 -12.02
N TYR A 471 -5.17 6.02 -11.61
CA TYR A 471 -4.05 6.03 -10.66
C TYR A 471 -4.32 6.94 -9.46
N LEU A 472 -4.08 6.43 -8.26
CA LEU A 472 -4.16 7.18 -7.01
C LEU A 472 -2.76 7.35 -6.42
N ASN A 473 -2.25 8.58 -6.46
CA ASN A 473 -1.04 8.96 -5.72
C ASN A 473 -1.38 9.50 -4.32
N ASP A 474 -2.66 9.78 -4.10
CA ASP A 474 -3.28 9.97 -2.81
C ASP A 474 -4.37 8.90 -2.62
N SER A 475 -4.09 7.92 -1.76
CA SER A 475 -4.99 6.80 -1.46
C SER A 475 -6.29 7.23 -0.78
N THR A 476 -6.36 8.43 -0.18
CA THR A 476 -7.60 8.97 0.37
C THR A 476 -8.63 9.31 -0.72
N MET A 477 -8.19 9.44 -1.97
CA MET A 477 -9.03 9.75 -3.13
C MET A 477 -9.83 8.54 -3.66
N VAL A 478 -9.73 7.37 -3.03
CA VAL A 478 -10.43 6.14 -3.48
C VAL A 478 -11.93 6.34 -3.54
N GLU A 479 -12.54 6.99 -2.54
CA GLU A 479 -13.98 7.22 -2.48
C GLU A 479 -14.45 8.17 -3.59
N PHE A 480 -13.63 9.16 -3.95
CA PHE A 480 -13.90 10.03 -5.11
C PHE A 480 -13.88 9.25 -6.43
N MET A 481 -12.86 8.40 -6.63
CA MET A 481 -12.77 7.56 -7.83
C MET A 481 -13.98 6.61 -7.93
N GLU A 482 -14.37 5.98 -6.82
CA GLU A 482 -15.54 5.10 -6.79
C GLU A 482 -16.82 5.88 -7.14
N ALA A 483 -17.02 7.08 -6.58
CA ALA A 483 -18.15 7.94 -6.92
C ALA A 483 -18.19 8.32 -8.41
N CYS A 484 -17.03 8.63 -9.01
CA CYS A 484 -16.94 8.86 -10.46
C CYS A 484 -17.31 7.61 -11.28
N GLY A 485 -17.00 6.41 -10.76
CA GLY A 485 -17.29 5.14 -11.42
C GLY A 485 -18.77 4.76 -11.48
N GLU A 486 -19.63 5.37 -10.66
CA GLU A 486 -21.08 5.12 -10.63
C GLU A 486 -21.84 5.85 -11.75
N HIS A 487 -21.17 6.73 -12.49
CA HIS A 487 -21.77 7.58 -13.50
C HIS A 487 -21.02 7.48 -14.84
N HIS A 488 -21.76 7.62 -15.93
CA HIS A 488 -21.17 7.86 -17.25
C HIS A 488 -21.22 9.35 -17.56
N LEU A 489 -20.29 9.82 -18.40
CA LEU A 489 -20.32 11.17 -18.94
C LEU A 489 -20.69 11.12 -20.42
N GLU A 490 -21.54 12.05 -20.84
CA GLU A 490 -21.79 12.30 -22.26
C GLU A 490 -20.69 13.21 -22.84
N GLU A 491 -20.50 13.15 -24.16
CA GLU A 491 -19.67 14.13 -24.88
C GLU A 491 -20.10 15.57 -24.54
N GLY A 492 -19.13 16.44 -24.25
CA GLY A 492 -19.34 17.81 -23.79
C GLY A 492 -19.70 17.97 -22.30
N LYS A 493 -19.91 16.87 -21.55
CA LYS A 493 -20.14 16.90 -20.10
C LYS A 493 -18.87 16.65 -19.30
N GLY A 494 -18.68 17.43 -18.25
CA GLY A 494 -17.48 17.41 -17.45
C GLY A 494 -16.23 17.87 -18.21
N VAL A 495 -15.08 17.79 -17.57
CA VAL A 495 -13.79 18.17 -18.18
C VAL A 495 -13.41 17.11 -19.23
N ALA A 496 -13.60 15.83 -18.90
CA ALA A 496 -13.32 14.71 -19.80
C ALA A 496 -14.21 14.70 -21.06
N GLY A 497 -15.52 14.92 -20.92
CA GLY A 497 -16.43 14.97 -22.09
C GLY A 497 -16.16 16.18 -22.98
N LYS A 498 -15.73 17.32 -22.42
CA LYS A 498 -15.30 18.48 -23.22
C LYS A 498 -14.01 18.23 -23.98
N ALA A 499 -13.04 17.52 -23.38
CA ALA A 499 -11.83 17.09 -24.08
C ALA A 499 -12.14 16.10 -25.23
N LEU A 500 -13.11 15.19 -25.01
CA LEU A 500 -13.59 14.31 -26.07
C LEU A 500 -14.24 15.11 -27.22
N GLN A 501 -15.11 16.06 -26.90
CA GLN A 501 -15.84 16.89 -27.88
C GLN A 501 -14.90 17.78 -28.71
N SER A 502 -13.92 18.41 -28.06
CA SER A 502 -12.97 19.31 -28.72
C SER A 502 -11.87 18.56 -29.50
N ASN A 503 -11.80 17.23 -29.33
CA ASN A 503 -10.71 16.40 -29.83
C ASN A 503 -9.32 16.93 -29.41
N SER A 504 -9.22 17.46 -28.18
CA SER A 504 -8.04 18.15 -27.65
C SER A 504 -8.06 18.14 -26.12
N MET A 505 -7.02 18.68 -25.50
CA MET A 505 -6.97 18.97 -24.07
C MET A 505 -8.04 19.98 -23.65
N TYR A 506 -8.60 19.82 -22.45
CA TYR A 506 -9.47 20.80 -21.80
C TYR A 506 -9.03 21.03 -20.34
N PHE A 507 -8.85 22.29 -19.95
CA PHE A 507 -8.34 22.66 -18.62
C PHE A 507 -9.33 23.58 -17.89
N VAL A 508 -9.52 23.31 -16.60
CA VAL A 508 -10.29 24.14 -15.67
C VAL A 508 -9.41 24.46 -14.47
N SER A 509 -9.13 25.75 -14.24
CA SER A 509 -8.27 26.20 -13.13
C SER A 509 -8.91 26.02 -11.75
N ASP A 510 -10.24 26.09 -11.69
CA ASP A 510 -11.02 25.94 -10.46
C ASP A 510 -12.42 25.39 -10.78
N ILE A 511 -12.64 24.10 -10.53
CA ILE A 511 -13.92 23.41 -10.78
C ILE A 511 -15.07 23.94 -9.92
N SER A 512 -14.79 24.62 -8.80
CA SER A 512 -15.84 25.21 -7.96
C SER A 512 -16.63 26.32 -8.66
N LYS A 513 -16.11 26.82 -9.79
CA LYS A 513 -16.76 27.82 -10.65
C LYS A 513 -17.70 27.20 -11.70
N LEU A 514 -17.74 25.88 -11.82
CA LEU A 514 -18.60 25.18 -12.77
C LEU A 514 -20.01 25.01 -12.19
N ASP A 515 -21.00 24.83 -13.08
CA ASP A 515 -22.34 24.42 -12.67
C ASP A 515 -22.41 22.88 -12.56
N VAL A 516 -23.23 22.37 -11.63
CA VAL A 516 -23.44 20.92 -11.42
C VAL A 516 -23.93 20.22 -12.71
N LYS A 517 -24.63 20.95 -13.59
CA LYS A 517 -25.05 20.45 -14.90
C LYS A 517 -23.89 20.26 -15.88
N ASP A 518 -22.79 20.96 -15.66
CA ASP A 518 -21.61 20.97 -16.52
C ASP A 518 -20.50 20.07 -15.98
N TYR A 519 -20.43 19.87 -14.66
CA TYR A 519 -19.56 18.89 -14.02
C TYR A 519 -20.36 18.16 -12.94
N PRO A 520 -20.75 16.88 -13.14
CA PRO A 520 -21.63 16.19 -12.21
C PRO A 520 -20.96 15.86 -10.86
N PHE A 521 -19.62 15.88 -10.80
CA PHE A 521 -18.84 15.50 -9.63
C PHE A 521 -18.35 16.69 -8.78
N ILE A 522 -18.96 17.89 -8.93
CA ILE A 522 -18.45 19.12 -8.26
C ILE A 522 -18.43 18.96 -6.75
N PHE A 523 -19.49 18.41 -6.17
CA PHE A 523 -19.62 18.31 -4.72
C PHE A 523 -18.63 17.29 -4.17
N GLU A 524 -18.53 16.13 -4.82
CA GLU A 524 -17.58 15.10 -4.49
C GLU A 524 -16.16 15.65 -4.60
N ALA A 525 -15.78 16.25 -5.73
CA ALA A 525 -14.45 16.79 -5.94
C ALA A 525 -14.09 17.88 -4.91
N TRP A 526 -15.06 18.70 -4.49
CA TRP A 526 -14.85 19.70 -3.44
C TRP A 526 -14.64 19.05 -2.06
N ASP A 527 -15.41 18.02 -1.71
CA ASP A 527 -15.24 17.30 -0.44
C ASP A 527 -13.83 16.69 -0.31
N PHE A 528 -13.19 16.35 -1.43
CA PHE A 528 -11.79 15.87 -1.51
C PHE A 528 -10.74 16.97 -1.76
N GLY A 529 -11.13 18.24 -1.73
CA GLY A 529 -10.20 19.36 -1.91
C GLY A 529 -9.64 19.52 -3.33
N LEU A 530 -10.24 18.89 -4.33
CA LEU A 530 -9.81 18.98 -5.72
C LEU A 530 -10.31 20.29 -6.35
N ARG A 531 -9.43 21.03 -7.03
CA ARG A 531 -9.74 22.37 -7.58
C ARG A 531 -9.35 22.53 -9.04
N GLY A 532 -8.08 22.35 -9.37
CA GLY A 532 -7.60 22.42 -10.75
C GLY A 532 -7.65 21.05 -11.42
N VAL A 533 -8.04 21.00 -12.69
CA VAL A 533 -8.15 19.75 -13.44
C VAL A 533 -7.88 19.96 -14.92
N VAL A 534 -7.18 19.01 -15.54
CA VAL A 534 -6.95 18.98 -16.99
C VAL A 534 -7.31 17.60 -17.52
N ALA A 535 -8.10 17.54 -18.58
CA ALA A 535 -8.37 16.32 -19.32
C ALA A 535 -7.65 16.35 -20.67
N ILE A 536 -7.03 15.24 -21.05
CA ILE A 536 -6.28 15.08 -22.29
C ILE A 536 -6.81 13.86 -23.02
N LYS A 537 -7.23 14.05 -24.27
CA LYS A 537 -7.62 12.94 -25.13
C LYS A 537 -6.38 12.19 -25.66
N LEU A 538 -6.43 10.87 -25.58
CA LEU A 538 -5.47 9.94 -26.15
C LEU A 538 -6.14 9.18 -27.30
N GLU A 539 -5.57 9.33 -28.50
CA GLU A 539 -5.98 8.59 -29.69
C GLU A 539 -5.03 7.41 -29.87
N SER A 540 -5.53 6.17 -29.85
CA SER A 540 -4.67 5.00 -30.04
C SER A 540 -4.14 4.94 -31.47
N VAL A 541 -2.85 4.65 -31.63
CA VAL A 541 -2.25 4.42 -32.96
C VAL A 541 -2.60 3.02 -33.49
N TYR A 542 -2.93 2.09 -32.58
CA TYR A 542 -3.48 0.79 -32.93
C TYR A 542 -4.97 0.97 -33.17
N VAL A 543 -5.49 0.41 -34.28
CA VAL A 543 -6.87 0.61 -34.77
C VAL A 543 -7.88 0.05 -33.76
N SER A 544 -8.10 0.78 -32.67
CA SER A 544 -9.18 0.57 -31.72
C SER A 544 -10.17 1.70 -31.95
N SER A 545 -11.45 1.38 -32.13
CA SER A 545 -12.52 2.35 -32.25
C SER A 545 -12.83 3.10 -30.94
N ILE A 546 -11.90 3.07 -29.98
CA ILE A 546 -12.07 3.49 -28.59
C ILE A 546 -11.13 4.66 -28.32
N ASP A 547 -11.70 5.80 -28.00
CA ASP A 547 -10.96 6.96 -27.50
C ASP A 547 -10.78 6.84 -25.98
N TYR A 548 -9.60 7.25 -25.49
CA TYR A 548 -9.35 7.38 -24.06
C TYR A 548 -9.20 8.85 -23.69
N VAL A 549 -9.66 9.23 -22.51
CA VAL A 549 -9.46 10.57 -21.96
C VAL A 549 -8.89 10.42 -20.56
N VAL A 550 -7.70 10.97 -20.32
CA VAL A 550 -7.07 11.00 -19.00
C VAL A 550 -7.30 12.35 -18.34
N GLU A 551 -7.85 12.34 -17.14
CA GLU A 551 -8.19 13.53 -16.34
C GLU A 551 -7.25 13.61 -15.13
N PHE A 552 -6.35 14.58 -15.14
CA PHE A 552 -5.38 14.85 -14.08
C PHE A 552 -5.90 15.94 -13.15
N PHE A 553 -5.91 15.67 -11.85
CA PHE A 553 -6.22 16.67 -10.83
C PHE A 553 -4.93 17.30 -10.33
N LEU A 554 -4.93 18.63 -10.19
CA LEU A 554 -3.75 19.40 -9.81
C LEU A 554 -3.63 19.54 -8.29
N PRO A 555 -2.42 19.71 -7.73
CA PRO A 555 -2.21 19.83 -6.29
C PRO A 555 -2.94 21.04 -5.69
N LEU A 556 -3.49 20.88 -4.47
CA LEU A 556 -4.26 21.92 -3.78
C LEU A 556 -3.44 23.17 -3.47
N GLU A 557 -2.15 23.02 -3.19
CA GLU A 557 -1.23 24.12 -2.90
C GLU A 557 -1.02 25.03 -4.13
N MET A 558 -1.32 24.53 -5.34
CA MET A 558 -1.11 25.23 -6.59
C MET A 558 -2.28 26.17 -6.93
N LYS A 559 -2.24 27.39 -6.37
CA LYS A 559 -3.32 28.40 -6.50
C LYS A 559 -3.21 29.30 -7.73
N GLY A 560 -2.04 29.42 -8.34
CA GLY A 560 -1.79 30.37 -9.45
C GLY A 560 -1.94 29.73 -10.83
N ILE A 561 -2.73 30.36 -11.72
CA ILE A 561 -2.96 29.89 -13.09
C ILE A 561 -1.64 29.71 -13.87
N SER A 562 -0.67 30.61 -13.69
CA SER A 562 0.64 30.50 -14.35
C SER A 562 1.40 29.24 -13.92
N GLY A 563 1.35 28.88 -12.63
CA GLY A 563 1.95 27.65 -12.10
C GLY A 563 1.23 26.40 -12.62
N GLN A 564 -0.11 26.43 -12.64
CA GLN A 564 -0.93 25.35 -13.21
C GLN A 564 -0.60 25.12 -14.69
N ARG A 565 -0.43 26.17 -15.48
CA ARG A 565 -0.05 26.07 -16.91
C ARG A 565 1.33 25.45 -17.11
N LEU A 566 2.33 25.83 -16.29
CA LEU A 566 3.65 25.22 -16.35
C LEU A 566 3.61 23.73 -16.02
N LEU A 567 2.84 23.35 -14.99
CA LEU A 567 2.64 21.96 -14.63
C LEU A 567 1.94 21.16 -15.74
N ILE A 568 0.91 21.73 -16.36
CA ILE A 568 0.21 21.10 -17.49
C ILE A 568 1.13 20.90 -18.68
N ASN A 569 1.98 21.88 -19.00
CA ASN A 569 2.99 21.73 -20.04
C ASN A 569 3.95 20.58 -19.73
N GLU A 570 4.40 20.47 -18.48
CA GLU A 570 5.28 19.38 -18.03
C GLU A 570 4.59 18.02 -18.15
N ILE A 571 3.36 17.89 -17.64
CA ILE A 571 2.53 16.68 -17.79
C ILE A 571 2.40 16.30 -19.26
N THR A 572 2.12 17.28 -20.11
CA THR A 572 1.92 17.08 -21.55
C THR A 572 3.20 16.62 -22.23
N ASN A 573 4.34 17.24 -21.92
CA ASN A 573 5.64 16.88 -22.47
C ASN A 573 6.01 15.45 -22.08
N ILE A 574 5.80 15.08 -20.80
CA ILE A 574 6.05 13.73 -20.31
C ILE A 574 5.12 12.75 -21.03
N LEU A 575 3.82 13.03 -21.07
CA LEU A 575 2.83 12.18 -21.74
C LEU A 575 3.16 11.99 -23.23
N GLN A 576 3.56 13.05 -23.94
CA GLN A 576 4.01 13.01 -25.34
C GLN A 576 5.30 12.21 -25.52
N LYS A 577 6.31 12.39 -24.66
CA LYS A 577 7.57 11.62 -24.70
C LYS A 577 7.29 10.11 -24.54
N ASN A 578 6.36 9.78 -23.65
CA ASN A 578 6.08 8.39 -23.27
C ASN A 578 5.09 7.68 -24.19
N SER A 579 4.44 8.42 -25.09
CA SER A 579 3.40 7.92 -25.99
C SER A 579 3.83 7.77 -27.44
N ARG A 580 5.03 8.23 -27.83
CA ARG A 580 5.47 8.48 -29.24
C ARG A 580 5.17 7.37 -30.26
N ASN A 581 5.00 6.11 -29.85
CA ASN A 581 4.70 4.99 -30.74
C ASN A 581 3.32 4.33 -30.53
N SER A 582 2.61 4.68 -29.46
CA SER A 582 1.40 3.98 -29.01
C SER A 582 0.15 4.86 -28.98
N TRP A 583 0.31 6.15 -28.70
CA TRP A 583 -0.79 7.10 -28.57
C TRP A 583 -0.44 8.42 -29.24
N LYS A 584 -1.41 8.98 -29.95
CA LYS A 584 -1.39 10.37 -30.34
C LYS A 584 -2.03 11.19 -29.24
N VAL A 585 -1.23 12.07 -28.63
CA VAL A 585 -1.67 12.98 -27.57
C VAL A 585 -2.29 14.22 -28.21
N CYS A 586 -3.59 14.40 -28.04
CA CYS A 586 -4.33 15.52 -28.65
C CYS A 586 -4.16 16.79 -27.82
N THR A 587 -3.20 17.63 -28.20
CA THR A 587 -2.93 18.93 -27.56
C THR A 587 -3.09 20.07 -28.55
N GLN A 588 -3.67 21.18 -28.11
CA GLN A 588 -3.53 22.48 -28.79
C GLN A 588 -2.40 23.27 -28.11
N GLU A 589 -1.67 24.09 -28.87
CA GLU A 589 -0.76 25.06 -28.28
C GLU A 589 -1.53 25.94 -27.29
N LEU A 590 -1.07 26.00 -26.03
CA LEU A 590 -1.62 26.94 -25.02
C LEU A 590 -1.48 28.42 -25.43
N ASN A 591 -0.80 28.69 -26.55
CA ASN A 591 -0.53 30.02 -27.09
C ASN A 591 -1.67 30.61 -27.93
N GLY A 592 -2.79 29.91 -28.11
CA GLY A 592 -3.94 30.53 -28.77
C GLY A 592 -5.22 29.72 -28.73
N PHE A 593 -5.98 29.80 -27.63
CA PHE A 593 -7.44 29.61 -27.69
C PHE A 593 -8.20 30.44 -26.65
N ASN A 594 -9.40 30.84 -27.09
CA ASN A 594 -10.40 31.66 -26.42
C ASN A 594 -10.75 31.15 -25.02
N ILE A 595 -10.64 32.06 -24.07
CA ILE A 595 -11.42 32.06 -22.84
C ILE A 595 -12.88 32.25 -23.27
N SER A 596 -13.66 31.18 -23.32
CA SER A 596 -15.12 31.30 -23.39
C SER A 596 -15.73 30.71 -22.13
N SER A 597 -15.53 31.45 -21.03
CA SER A 597 -16.60 31.91 -20.14
C SER A 597 -15.98 32.55 -18.89
N GLU A 598 -15.38 33.72 -19.03
CA GLU A 598 -15.63 34.73 -18.01
C GLU A 598 -17.10 35.09 -18.15
N VAL A 599 -17.93 34.62 -17.23
CA VAL A 599 -19.22 35.26 -17.01
C VAL A 599 -18.89 36.59 -16.33
N GLU A 600 -18.68 37.64 -17.14
CA GLU A 600 -18.82 39.01 -16.67
C GLU A 600 -20.25 39.17 -16.15
N VAL A 601 -20.42 39.04 -14.83
CA VAL A 601 -21.59 39.60 -14.16
C VAL A 601 -21.32 41.10 -14.07
N THR A 602 -21.97 41.87 -14.94
CA THR A 602 -22.06 43.32 -14.81
C THR A 602 -22.61 43.66 -13.43
N MET A 603 -21.77 44.20 -12.56
CA MET A 603 -22.20 44.78 -11.29
C MET A 603 -22.83 46.15 -11.55
N GLU A 604 -24.13 46.27 -11.31
CA GLU A 604 -24.73 47.57 -11.01
C GLU A 604 -24.24 48.05 -9.63
N GLU A 605 -23.83 49.32 -9.59
CA GLU A 605 -23.27 50.00 -8.43
C GLU A 605 -24.23 50.04 -7.23
N VAL A 606 -23.75 49.63 -6.05
CA VAL A 606 -24.20 50.21 -4.78
C VAL A 606 -23.01 50.36 -3.82
N GLY A 607 -22.63 51.62 -3.58
CA GLY A 607 -22.40 52.16 -2.23
C GLY A 607 -21.15 51.73 -1.48
N THR A 608 -20.11 52.55 -1.59
CA THR A 608 -18.94 52.63 -0.70
C THR A 608 -19.32 52.82 0.78
N SER A 609 -18.66 52.08 1.68
CA SER A 609 -18.24 52.66 2.97
C SER A 609 -16.97 52.00 3.54
N ASN A 610 -16.00 52.87 3.79
CA ASN A 610 -14.67 52.71 4.39
C ASN A 610 -14.56 51.80 5.62
N ILE A 611 -13.38 51.18 5.83
CA ILE A 611 -12.53 51.32 7.03
C ILE A 611 -11.07 50.91 6.69
N ARG A 612 -10.11 51.65 7.26
CA ARG A 612 -8.65 51.65 7.01
C ARG A 612 -7.87 50.51 7.73
N PRO A 613 -6.63 50.20 7.30
CA PRO A 613 -5.76 49.18 7.88
C PRO A 613 -4.80 49.70 8.96
N ALA A 614 -4.41 48.83 9.89
CA ALA A 614 -3.23 48.95 10.78
C ALA A 614 -2.94 47.56 11.39
N ALA A 615 -1.75 47.12 11.78
CA ALA A 615 -0.35 47.43 11.51
C ALA A 615 0.44 46.23 12.09
N ILE A 616 1.61 45.93 11.52
CA ILE A 616 2.51 44.84 11.95
C ILE A 616 3.26 45.27 13.23
N SER A 617 3.47 44.34 14.17
CA SER A 617 4.43 44.48 15.27
C SER A 617 5.12 43.15 15.55
N ASP A 618 6.43 43.12 15.32
CA ASP A 618 7.38 42.06 15.68
C ASP A 618 7.66 42.04 17.20
N SER A 619 7.91 40.86 17.77
CA SER A 619 8.77 40.63 18.95
C SER A 619 9.07 39.11 19.17
N PRO A 620 10.19 38.76 19.86
CA PRO A 620 11.03 37.59 19.60
C PRO A 620 10.79 36.36 20.51
N PRO A 621 11.42 35.18 20.26
CA PRO A 621 11.16 33.96 21.03
C PRO A 621 11.95 33.89 22.35
N LEU A 622 11.28 33.43 23.41
CA LEU A 622 11.88 33.11 24.71
C LEU A 622 12.43 31.68 24.74
N ALA A 623 13.60 31.54 25.36
CA ALA A 623 14.24 30.27 25.69
C ALA A 623 13.58 29.60 26.91
N LEU A 624 13.58 28.26 26.94
CA LEU A 624 13.19 27.46 28.09
C LEU A 624 14.23 26.36 28.32
N SER A 625 14.88 26.44 29.48
CA SER A 625 15.78 25.45 30.07
C SER A 625 15.06 24.63 31.14
N GLU A 626 15.51 23.38 31.30
CA GLU A 626 15.30 22.44 32.42
C GLU A 626 13.93 21.78 32.58
N ILE A 627 13.83 20.49 32.22
CA ILE A 627 12.97 19.50 32.91
C ILE A 627 13.70 18.17 33.01
N GLY A 628 13.71 17.62 34.23
CA GLY A 628 14.39 16.39 34.63
C GLY A 628 13.70 15.09 34.21
N SER A 629 14.42 14.01 34.52
CA SER A 629 14.11 12.58 34.36
C SER A 629 12.62 12.22 34.42
N LEU A 630 12.11 11.61 33.35
CA LEU A 630 10.71 11.16 33.21
C LEU A 630 10.59 9.66 33.54
N ASN A 631 9.53 9.28 34.25
CA ASN A 631 9.25 7.92 34.69
C ASN A 631 8.15 7.23 33.85
N SER A 632 8.03 5.92 34.02
CA SER A 632 7.35 4.95 33.12
C SER A 632 5.85 5.20 32.81
N SER A 633 5.17 6.11 33.51
CA SER A 633 3.81 6.54 33.17
C SER A 633 3.76 7.61 32.07
N GLN A 634 4.81 8.40 31.88
CA GLN A 634 4.92 9.44 30.83
C GLN A 634 5.29 8.87 29.46
N ILE A 635 5.93 7.68 29.42
CA ILE A 635 6.19 6.94 28.17
C ILE A 635 4.88 6.41 27.55
N ARG A 636 3.88 6.10 28.38
CA ARG A 636 2.54 5.69 27.90
C ARG A 636 1.79 6.82 27.22
N GLU A 637 2.14 8.08 27.52
CA GLU A 637 1.53 9.28 26.94
C GLU A 637 2.11 9.60 25.55
N LEU A 638 3.37 9.25 25.26
CA LEU A 638 3.95 9.35 23.91
C LEU A 638 3.23 8.47 22.88
N CYS A 639 2.61 7.36 23.30
CA CYS A 639 1.77 6.54 22.43
C CYS A 639 0.39 7.15 22.13
N ASN A 640 -0.06 8.15 22.91
CA ASN A 640 -1.37 8.78 22.75
C ASN A 640 -1.33 10.11 21.95
N ILE A 641 -0.16 10.58 21.51
CA ILE A 641 0.00 11.86 20.77
C ILE A 641 -0.54 11.81 19.31
N PHE A 642 -0.93 10.64 18.78
CA PHE A 642 -1.45 10.51 17.40
C PHE A 642 -2.95 10.17 17.29
N LYS A 643 -3.77 10.62 18.25
CA LYS A 643 -5.21 10.84 18.00
C LYS A 643 -5.47 12.36 17.93
N PRO A 644 -6.23 12.86 16.94
CA PRO A 644 -6.53 14.29 16.87
C PRO A 644 -7.56 14.65 17.95
N THR A 645 -7.18 15.49 18.91
CA THR A 645 -8.14 16.28 19.70
C THR A 645 -8.30 17.63 19.02
N GLY A 646 -9.55 17.96 18.68
CA GLY A 646 -9.93 19.26 18.14
C GLY A 646 -9.71 20.39 19.13
N ASP A 647 -9.54 21.58 18.56
CA ASP A 647 -9.19 22.84 19.22
C ASP A 647 -10.04 23.16 20.46
N GLY A 648 -9.36 23.64 21.50
CA GLY A 648 -9.95 24.16 22.72
C GLY A 648 -10.59 25.52 22.52
N VAL A 649 -11.73 25.71 23.19
CA VAL A 649 -12.24 27.02 23.59
C VAL A 649 -12.15 27.07 25.12
N GLU A 650 -11.33 27.97 25.64
CA GLU A 650 -11.29 28.32 27.06
C GLU A 650 -12.56 29.08 27.47
N VAL A 651 -13.17 28.67 28.58
CA VAL A 651 -14.15 29.47 29.35
C VAL A 651 -13.81 29.28 30.84
N PRO A 652 -13.86 30.35 31.66
CA PRO A 652 -12.99 30.48 32.83
C PRO A 652 -13.49 29.80 34.12
N GLU A 653 -12.53 29.60 35.02
CA GLU A 653 -12.67 29.08 36.38
C GLU A 653 -13.75 29.77 37.22
N ALA A 654 -14.46 28.96 38.02
CA ALA A 654 -15.10 29.41 39.24
C ALA A 654 -15.04 28.32 40.33
N HIS A 655 -14.28 28.65 41.37
CA HIS A 655 -14.42 28.33 42.79
C HIS A 655 -14.33 26.88 43.31
N ASP A 656 -13.30 26.73 44.14
CA ASP A 656 -13.06 25.79 45.24
C ASP A 656 -14.32 25.28 45.96
N GLN A 657 -14.32 23.97 46.24
CA GLN A 657 -14.58 23.45 47.58
C GLN A 657 -14.05 22.01 47.71
N GLU A 658 -13.08 21.85 48.61
CA GLU A 658 -12.57 20.59 49.17
C GLU A 658 -13.72 19.71 49.69
N PHE A 659 -13.61 18.38 49.61
CA PHE A 659 -13.93 17.46 50.72
C PHE A 659 -13.45 16.02 50.43
N GLU A 660 -12.45 15.62 51.21
CA GLU A 660 -12.15 14.30 51.83
C GLU A 660 -12.27 12.98 51.03
N GLU A 661 -11.11 12.36 50.84
CA GLU A 661 -10.94 10.90 50.73
C GLU A 661 -11.26 10.19 52.06
N GLN A 662 -12.00 9.09 51.99
CA GLN A 662 -11.89 8.00 52.97
C GLN A 662 -11.72 6.65 52.28
N ASN A 663 -10.60 6.03 52.61
CA ASN A 663 -10.20 4.65 52.33
C ASN A 663 -11.25 3.61 52.74
N SER A 664 -11.40 2.53 51.96
CA SER A 664 -11.25 1.18 52.54
C SER A 664 -11.00 0.09 51.51
N VAL A 665 -9.92 -0.63 51.83
CA VAL A 665 -9.44 -1.95 51.42
C VAL A 665 -10.54 -3.02 51.44
N PHE A 666 -10.58 -3.93 50.46
CA PHE A 666 -10.54 -5.39 50.65
C PHE A 666 -10.38 -6.14 49.31
N GLY A 667 -9.46 -7.12 49.31
CA GLY A 667 -9.08 -7.96 48.18
C GLY A 667 -10.05 -9.12 47.87
N PRO A 668 -9.64 -10.05 46.99
CA PRO A 668 -10.51 -10.66 45.99
C PRO A 668 -11.05 -12.04 46.38
N GLN A 669 -12.23 -12.40 45.88
CA GLN A 669 -12.64 -13.80 45.78
C GLN A 669 -13.35 -14.10 44.45
N ALA A 670 -12.83 -15.15 43.80
CA ALA A 670 -13.34 -15.81 42.61
C ALA A 670 -14.72 -16.44 42.86
N TYR A 671 -15.56 -16.48 41.82
CA TYR A 671 -16.72 -17.36 41.81
C TYR A 671 -16.85 -18.13 40.49
N GLN A 672 -17.02 -19.43 40.69
CA GLN A 672 -17.22 -20.50 39.72
C GLN A 672 -18.63 -20.45 39.12
N PHE A 673 -18.76 -21.01 37.92
CA PHE A 673 -20.03 -21.39 37.30
C PHE A 673 -20.72 -22.51 38.07
N PRO A 674 -22.05 -22.63 37.92
CA PRO A 674 -22.68 -23.93 37.85
C PRO A 674 -23.56 -24.13 36.61
N ASP A 675 -23.56 -25.38 36.16
CA ASP A 675 -24.35 -25.99 35.09
C ASP A 675 -25.81 -26.35 35.50
N SER A 676 -26.58 -26.65 34.45
CA SER A 676 -27.59 -27.74 34.31
C SER A 676 -29.10 -27.50 34.57
N ASP A 677 -29.82 -27.75 33.47
CA ASP A 677 -31.01 -28.62 33.27
C ASP A 677 -32.49 -28.17 33.46
N GLU A 678 -33.19 -28.29 32.32
CA GLU A 678 -34.55 -28.78 32.00
C GLU A 678 -35.78 -28.47 32.88
N LEU A 679 -36.88 -28.05 32.22
CA LEU A 679 -38.21 -28.72 32.26
C LEU A 679 -39.28 -28.05 31.35
N VAL A 680 -39.69 -28.82 30.33
CA VAL A 680 -41.02 -29.09 29.70
C VAL A 680 -42.28 -28.25 30.06
N GLY A 681 -43.01 -27.77 29.02
CA GLY A 681 -44.43 -28.14 28.78
C GLY A 681 -45.58 -27.09 28.75
N MET A 682 -46.29 -27.02 27.59
CA MET A 682 -47.73 -26.67 27.35
C MET A 682 -48.20 -25.19 27.48
N ASP A 683 -49.21 -24.65 26.77
CA ASP A 683 -49.87 -24.86 25.46
C ASP A 683 -50.81 -23.64 25.21
N SER A 684 -51.04 -23.31 23.93
CA SER A 684 -52.13 -22.54 23.28
C SER A 684 -52.76 -21.26 23.89
N SER A 685 -52.73 -20.14 23.14
CA SER A 685 -53.90 -19.62 22.40
C SER A 685 -53.66 -18.25 21.74
N HIS A 686 -54.34 -18.06 20.61
CA HIS A 686 -54.21 -17.06 19.56
C HIS A 686 -54.32 -15.58 19.94
N ILE A 687 -53.43 -14.72 19.38
CA ILE A 687 -53.82 -13.51 18.63
C ILE A 687 -52.85 -13.31 17.45
N ASN A 688 -53.41 -13.23 16.25
CA ASN A 688 -52.74 -13.02 14.99
C ASN A 688 -52.75 -11.51 14.66
N THR A 689 -51.61 -10.83 14.65
CA THR A 689 -51.45 -9.53 13.97
C THR A 689 -50.07 -9.42 13.29
N SER A 690 -50.11 -9.47 11.95
CA SER A 690 -49.15 -8.96 10.97
C SER A 690 -47.69 -8.73 11.38
N ARG A 691 -46.80 -9.63 10.96
CA ARG A 691 -45.38 -9.32 10.74
C ARG A 691 -45.26 -8.26 9.65
N THR A 692 -44.93 -7.03 10.03
CA THR A 692 -44.33 -6.06 9.10
C THR A 692 -42.82 -6.12 9.23
N SER A 693 -42.18 -6.61 8.17
CA SER A 693 -40.74 -6.53 7.93
C SER A 693 -40.29 -5.06 8.06
N LYS A 694 -39.52 -4.73 9.10
CA LYS A 694 -38.84 -3.42 9.20
C LYS A 694 -37.59 -3.46 8.33
N ARG A 695 -37.68 -2.89 7.13
CA ARG A 695 -36.54 -2.60 6.24
C ARG A 695 -35.54 -1.70 6.98
N ARG A 696 -34.27 -2.12 7.14
CA ARG A 696 -33.20 -1.28 7.69
C ARG A 696 -33.01 -0.07 6.78
N ARG A 697 -33.05 1.14 7.34
CA ARG A 697 -32.76 2.40 6.60
C ARG A 697 -31.24 2.49 6.42
N THR A 698 -30.77 2.68 5.19
CA THR A 698 -29.35 2.54 4.79
C THR A 698 -28.52 3.83 4.89
N SER A 699 -29.13 4.98 5.16
CA SER A 699 -28.44 6.27 5.17
C SER A 699 -27.84 6.60 6.53
N GLU A 700 -26.53 6.86 6.56
CA GLU A 700 -25.74 7.21 7.76
C GLU A 700 -26.30 8.37 8.59
N VAL A 701 -27.06 9.29 7.96
CA VAL A 701 -27.74 10.40 8.65
C VAL A 701 -28.54 9.94 9.88
N TRP A 702 -29.09 8.73 9.86
CA TRP A 702 -29.91 8.19 10.95
C TRP A 702 -29.12 7.89 12.23
N GLN A 703 -27.79 7.91 12.20
CA GLN A 703 -26.96 7.84 13.41
C GLN A 703 -27.15 9.06 14.34
N TYR A 704 -27.65 10.18 13.80
CA TYR A 704 -27.83 11.44 14.53
C TYR A 704 -29.31 11.77 14.86
N PHE A 705 -30.25 10.87 14.54
CA PHE A 705 -31.67 11.08 14.78
C PHE A 705 -32.32 9.85 15.41
N ASP A 706 -33.27 10.07 16.31
CA ASP A 706 -34.15 9.03 16.85
C ASP A 706 -35.46 8.99 16.05
N GLU A 707 -35.92 7.78 15.70
CA GLU A 707 -37.25 7.60 15.11
C GLU A 707 -38.31 7.69 16.21
N VAL A 708 -39.23 8.62 16.09
CA VAL A 708 -40.35 8.83 17.03
C VAL A 708 -41.66 8.69 16.26
N ARG A 709 -42.65 8.00 16.85
CA ARG A 709 -43.99 7.88 16.26
C ARG A 709 -44.97 8.66 17.11
N GLU A 710 -45.67 9.60 16.47
CA GLU A 710 -46.69 10.46 17.09
C GLU A 710 -47.87 10.53 16.12
N ASP A 711 -49.09 10.28 16.63
CA ASP A 711 -50.35 10.31 15.87
C ASP A 711 -50.35 9.50 14.56
N GLY A 712 -49.63 8.38 14.53
CA GLY A 712 -49.53 7.50 13.37
C GLY A 712 -48.51 7.96 12.32
N GLU A 713 -47.88 9.12 12.49
CA GLU A 713 -46.81 9.63 11.63
C GLU A 713 -45.42 9.27 12.18
N VAL A 714 -44.46 9.05 11.27
CA VAL A 714 -43.07 8.74 11.61
C VAL A 714 -42.23 10.01 11.53
N TRP A 715 -41.59 10.36 12.64
CA TRP A 715 -40.71 11.53 12.79
C TRP A 715 -39.26 11.10 13.03
N ALA A 716 -38.34 11.90 12.53
CA ALA A 716 -36.91 11.86 12.85
C ALA A 716 -36.61 13.02 13.79
N LYS A 717 -36.28 12.72 15.04
CA LYS A 717 -35.95 13.70 16.07
C LYS A 717 -34.43 13.81 16.19
N CYS A 718 -33.86 15.00 15.97
CA CYS A 718 -32.42 15.22 16.07
C CYS A 718 -31.94 14.96 17.50
N ARG A 719 -30.89 14.14 17.67
CA ARG A 719 -30.32 13.83 18.99
C ARG A 719 -29.69 15.04 19.67
N SER A 720 -29.15 15.97 18.89
CA SER A 720 -28.40 17.12 19.42
C SER A 720 -29.27 18.31 19.82
N CYS A 721 -30.34 18.62 19.06
CA CYS A 721 -31.19 19.79 19.33
C CYS A 721 -32.68 19.46 19.47
N SER A 722 -33.05 18.17 19.44
CA SER A 722 -34.44 17.69 19.56
C SER A 722 -35.44 18.18 18.49
N THR A 723 -34.99 18.88 17.45
CA THR A 723 -35.86 19.31 16.33
C THR A 723 -36.38 18.08 15.55
N LYS A 724 -37.67 18.07 15.22
CA LYS A 724 -38.35 16.98 14.52
C LYS A 724 -38.52 17.27 13.04
N TYR A 725 -38.27 16.26 12.22
CA TYR A 725 -38.50 16.26 10.77
C TYR A 725 -39.33 15.04 10.37
N ARG A 726 -40.10 15.11 9.29
CA ARG A 726 -40.83 13.92 8.80
C ARG A 726 -39.84 12.85 8.36
N GLY A 727 -40.02 11.65 8.89
CA GLY A 727 -39.13 10.50 8.75
C GLY A 727 -39.77 9.32 8.03
N GLU A 728 -40.79 9.50 7.19
CA GLU A 728 -41.39 8.41 6.41
C GLU A 728 -40.37 7.76 5.45
N SER A 729 -40.46 6.44 5.24
CA SER A 729 -39.51 5.69 4.39
C SER A 729 -39.58 6.02 2.90
N THR A 730 -40.65 6.71 2.47
CA THR A 730 -40.86 7.18 1.10
C THR A 730 -40.21 8.54 0.82
N ARG A 731 -39.68 9.22 1.85
CA ARG A 731 -39.00 10.51 1.71
C ARG A 731 -37.50 10.33 1.89
N GLY A 732 -36.71 10.88 0.96
CA GLY A 732 -35.24 10.86 1.03
C GLY A 732 -34.71 11.60 2.27
N THR A 733 -33.44 11.37 2.62
CA THR A 733 -32.81 11.90 3.85
C THR A 733 -32.27 13.32 3.73
N THR A 734 -32.55 14.02 2.63
CA THR A 734 -32.02 15.36 2.30
C THR A 734 -32.35 16.41 3.38
N ASN A 735 -33.56 16.40 3.92
CA ASN A 735 -33.97 17.37 4.96
C ASN A 735 -33.23 17.14 6.29
N LEU A 736 -32.92 15.88 6.61
CA LEU A 736 -32.14 15.49 7.79
C LEU A 736 -30.67 15.90 7.64
N ARG A 737 -30.08 15.69 6.44
CA ARG A 737 -28.71 16.13 6.13
C ARG A 737 -28.60 17.66 6.18
N LYS A 738 -29.57 18.37 5.60
CA LYS A 738 -29.60 19.84 5.64
C LYS A 738 -29.69 20.36 7.07
N HIS A 739 -30.52 19.74 7.91
CA HIS A 739 -30.58 20.06 9.34
C HIS A 739 -29.25 19.83 10.05
N LEU A 740 -28.58 18.69 9.85
CA LEU A 740 -27.30 18.41 10.52
C LEU A 740 -26.21 19.42 10.19
N ARG A 741 -26.22 19.99 8.98
CA ARG A 741 -25.26 21.04 8.57
C ARG A 741 -25.46 22.37 9.28
N SER A 742 -26.67 22.63 9.79
CA SER A 742 -27.02 23.88 10.48
C SER A 742 -27.60 23.64 11.88
N CYS A 743 -27.34 22.47 12.47
CA CYS A 743 -27.95 22.08 13.73
C CYS A 743 -27.39 22.93 14.88
N PRO A 744 -28.23 23.67 15.63
CA PRO A 744 -27.76 24.57 16.67
C PRO A 744 -27.15 23.86 17.88
N GLY A 745 -27.43 22.55 18.05
CA GLY A 745 -26.82 21.72 19.09
C GLY A 745 -25.53 21.00 18.67
N LYS A 746 -24.97 21.32 17.49
CA LYS A 746 -23.74 20.73 16.94
C LYS A 746 -22.56 21.72 16.92
N LYS A 747 -22.74 22.93 17.46
CA LYS A 747 -21.70 23.95 17.59
C LYS A 747 -20.92 23.78 18.87
#